data_AF-A0A7L4QQ15-F1
#
_entry.id   AF-A0A7L4QQ15-F1
#
_cell.length_a   1.000
_cell.length_b   1.000
_cell.length_c   1.000
_cell.angle_alpha   90.00
_cell.angle_beta   90.00
_cell.angle_gamma   90.00
#
_symmetry.space_group_name_H-M   'P 1'
#
loop_
_entity.id
_entity.type
_entity.pdbx_description
1 polymer ?
#
loop_
_entity_poly.entity_id
_entity_poly.type
_entity_poly.pdbx_seq_one_letter_code
_entity_poly.pdbx_strand_id
1 'polypeptide(L)'
;MLQRMTNVLVVGPKNDYQEIIDVLYQEGTVHLQDATESFPQLNEVFRPMESTTQVDLTLLLVKINGIYQILPRMPENRQEQDRIYQELHLKSATELISVISSEIGELESRTRALAGRKGDLELSKTALERYEKIIEKIQPLESQIPLLEGFEVTVLLIQKEFRDVLEPIRSVLKNITRNQFEFIAADLDEQTTAVITVFNKKFSEQVHSFLFSQNVNEVRIPEDYANMPLPKAIALIGRKKLEIDEEMATIDQDLASLSSVFYQKLSVFQRILEDREKELQAFAHFGQSDNTILVRGWVPRKYLKRTKAAMKETFGGRVVMTEMDVPSEEMEYAPAFYDNPRWVRPFEFFNRLITPPKYMEIDPSPFIAIFFPIFFGVIVGDIGYGLCILGFAIVMKLYFKKLEWLKQLMNILIISSISTIFFGFLYGEFFGNFGEEMGWLHPVTIGGVTLNRIEAMIPLLIFSIVLGILHVSIGLGIGMLNAYYRKSKKHFCEKCGMLAMIIGIILLVLVFAELIPGAFLLAGIFVIIAALPVLLYGGGVRGAIEIAGTMGNILSYARIMALGMASVILALVANELAGAVGIVAVGVLIAVLLHSLNIILGMFSPSIHSMRLHLVEFYSKFYEGGGELYRPFGREKET
;
A
#
# COMPACT_ATOMS: atom_id res chain seq x y z
N MET A 1 -9.15 9.44 20.82
CA MET A 1 -8.38 9.23 22.06
C MET A 1 -8.17 7.75 22.19
N LEU A 2 -7.02 7.33 22.72
CA LEU A 2 -6.80 5.93 23.03
C LEU A 2 -7.72 5.49 24.17
N GLN A 3 -8.45 4.40 23.94
CA GLN A 3 -9.26 3.78 24.99
C GLN A 3 -8.39 2.98 25.94
N ARG A 4 -8.81 2.90 27.21
CA ARG A 4 -8.14 2.02 28.16
C ARG A 4 -8.42 0.56 27.83
N MET A 5 -7.36 -0.24 27.74
CA MET A 5 -7.40 -1.68 27.54
C MET A 5 -7.28 -2.41 28.88
N THR A 6 -7.95 -3.54 28.97
CA THR A 6 -7.89 -4.47 30.10
C THR A 6 -7.47 -5.83 29.57
N ASN A 7 -6.45 -6.44 30.19
CA ASN A 7 -6.05 -7.80 29.86
C ASN A 7 -7.02 -8.76 30.58
N VAL A 8 -7.51 -9.74 29.84
CA VAL A 8 -8.54 -10.66 30.32
C VAL A 8 -8.09 -12.09 30.08
N LEU A 9 -8.41 -12.94 31.05
CA LEU A 9 -8.20 -14.37 31.00
C LEU A 9 -9.56 -15.07 31.04
N VAL A 10 -9.85 -15.84 30.00
CA VAL A 10 -11.03 -16.69 29.94
C VAL A 10 -10.60 -18.12 30.21
N VAL A 11 -11.21 -18.74 31.22
CA VAL A 11 -10.97 -20.13 31.61
C VAL A 11 -12.29 -20.88 31.58
N GLY A 12 -12.30 -22.03 30.91
CA GLY A 12 -13.49 -22.87 30.81
C GLY A 12 -13.15 -24.35 30.61
N PRO A 13 -14.14 -25.25 30.73
CA PRO A 13 -13.95 -26.66 30.44
C PRO A 13 -13.70 -26.87 28.94
N LYS A 14 -12.84 -27.83 28.60
CA LYS A 14 -12.48 -28.15 27.21
C LYS A 14 -13.71 -28.55 26.37
N ASN A 15 -14.72 -29.18 26.96
CA ASN A 15 -15.93 -29.60 26.22
C ASN A 15 -16.72 -28.42 25.64
N ASP A 16 -16.64 -27.24 26.25
CA ASP A 16 -17.39 -26.05 25.81
C ASP A 16 -16.54 -25.14 24.89
N TYR A 17 -15.38 -25.60 24.38
CA TYR A 17 -14.42 -24.75 23.66
C TYR A 17 -14.99 -24.09 22.41
N GLN A 18 -15.79 -24.82 21.61
CA GLN A 18 -16.39 -24.29 20.38
C GLN A 18 -17.35 -23.14 20.71
N GLU A 19 -18.23 -23.35 21.68
CA GLU A 19 -19.17 -22.32 22.12
C GLU A 19 -18.44 -21.09 22.69
N ILE A 20 -17.34 -21.27 23.42
CA ILE A 20 -16.55 -20.16 23.97
C ILE A 20 -15.98 -19.31 22.83
N ILE A 21 -15.40 -19.97 21.83
CA ILE A 21 -14.83 -19.31 20.65
C ILE A 21 -15.92 -18.58 19.88
N ASP A 22 -17.07 -19.24 19.65
CA ASP A 22 -18.21 -18.64 18.95
C ASP A 22 -18.71 -17.38 19.65
N VAL A 23 -18.86 -17.39 20.98
CA VAL A 23 -19.30 -16.20 21.72
C VAL A 23 -18.26 -15.07 21.63
N LEU A 24 -16.97 -15.39 21.78
CA LEU A 24 -15.89 -14.40 21.67
C LEU A 24 -15.82 -13.80 20.26
N TYR A 25 -15.97 -14.63 19.23
CA TYR A 25 -15.94 -14.26 17.82
C TYR A 25 -17.19 -13.45 17.41
N GLN A 26 -18.37 -13.80 17.91
CA GLN A 26 -19.61 -13.05 17.67
C GLN A 26 -19.58 -11.67 18.33
N GLU A 27 -19.03 -11.59 19.55
CA GLU A 27 -18.88 -10.31 20.23
C GLU A 27 -17.85 -9.41 19.53
N GLY A 28 -16.73 -9.99 19.06
CA GLY A 28 -15.73 -9.26 18.28
C GLY A 28 -14.99 -8.19 19.09
N THR A 29 -14.74 -8.47 20.38
CA THR A 29 -14.22 -7.48 21.33
C THR A 29 -12.88 -7.84 21.95
N VAL A 30 -12.31 -9.00 21.63
CA VAL A 30 -11.08 -9.51 22.26
C VAL A 30 -9.96 -9.54 21.24
N HIS A 31 -8.88 -8.82 21.48
CA HIS A 31 -7.63 -9.01 20.75
C HIS A 31 -6.90 -10.18 21.39
N LEU A 32 -6.74 -11.29 20.67
CA LEU A 32 -6.12 -12.51 21.20
C LEU A 32 -4.61 -12.34 21.36
N GLN A 33 -4.09 -12.85 22.48
CA GLN A 33 -2.66 -13.04 22.68
C GLN A 33 -2.37 -14.53 22.77
N ASP A 34 -1.15 -14.92 22.43
CA ASP A 34 -0.72 -16.31 22.63
C ASP A 34 -0.73 -16.65 24.13
N ALA A 35 -1.66 -17.51 24.52
CA ALA A 35 -1.83 -17.92 25.90
C ALA A 35 -0.66 -18.79 26.40
N THR A 36 0.05 -19.48 25.51
CA THR A 36 1.17 -20.39 25.86
C THR A 36 2.44 -19.58 26.08
N GLU A 37 2.77 -18.64 25.19
CA GLU A 37 3.91 -17.73 25.39
C GLU A 37 3.74 -16.83 26.62
N SER A 38 2.49 -16.48 26.92
CA SER A 38 2.10 -15.65 28.06
C SER A 38 2.40 -16.26 29.42
N PHE A 39 2.45 -17.60 29.52
CA PHE A 39 2.72 -18.31 30.76
C PHE A 39 3.76 -19.40 30.54
N PRO A 40 5.06 -19.07 30.40
CA PRO A 40 6.11 -20.05 30.13
C PRO A 40 6.20 -21.16 31.18
N GLN A 41 5.83 -20.84 32.42
CA GLN A 41 5.78 -21.76 33.56
C GLN A 41 4.67 -22.82 33.44
N LEU A 42 3.68 -22.58 32.59
CA LEU A 42 2.53 -23.46 32.36
C LEU A 42 2.63 -24.24 31.05
N ASN A 43 3.73 -24.11 30.30
CA ASN A 43 3.95 -24.82 29.03
C ASN A 43 4.01 -26.35 29.14
N GLU A 44 4.27 -26.87 30.35
CA GLU A 44 4.19 -28.32 30.61
C GLU A 44 2.73 -28.81 30.69
N VAL A 45 1.79 -27.92 31.04
CA VAL A 45 0.38 -28.22 31.31
C VAL A 45 -0.54 -27.80 30.17
N PHE A 46 -0.25 -26.66 29.54
CA PHE A 46 -1.02 -26.12 28.44
C PHE A 46 -0.20 -26.18 27.15
N ARG A 47 -0.83 -26.71 26.10
CA ARG A 47 -0.27 -26.77 24.75
C ARG A 47 -1.13 -25.92 23.80
N PRO A 48 -0.56 -25.41 22.70
CA PRO A 48 -1.34 -24.78 21.65
C PRO A 48 -2.45 -25.73 21.18
N MET A 49 -3.62 -25.19 20.87
CA MET A 49 -4.68 -25.98 20.28
C MET A 49 -4.37 -26.25 18.80
N GLU A 50 -4.10 -27.52 18.46
CA GLU A 50 -3.92 -27.94 17.07
C GLU A 50 -5.28 -28.33 16.46
N SER A 51 -5.58 -27.78 15.27
CA SER A 51 -6.74 -28.17 14.48
C SER A 51 -6.28 -28.96 13.26
N THR A 52 -6.60 -30.25 13.21
CA THR A 52 -6.40 -31.08 12.00
C THR A 52 -7.13 -30.50 10.78
N THR A 53 -8.25 -29.82 11.03
CA THR A 53 -9.10 -29.18 10.02
C THR A 53 -8.44 -27.97 9.36
N GLN A 54 -7.45 -27.34 10.00
CA GLN A 54 -6.74 -26.18 9.44
C GLN A 54 -5.94 -26.55 8.20
N VAL A 55 -5.20 -27.66 8.24
CA VAL A 55 -4.38 -28.14 7.11
C VAL A 55 -5.27 -28.43 5.90
N ASP A 56 -6.40 -29.10 6.13
CA ASP A 56 -7.35 -29.45 5.07
C ASP A 56 -7.98 -28.20 4.43
N LEU A 57 -8.33 -27.19 5.23
CA LEU A 57 -8.86 -25.92 4.72
C LEU A 57 -7.84 -25.15 3.91
N THR A 58 -6.60 -25.04 4.38
CA THR A 58 -5.53 -24.36 3.64
C THR A 58 -5.27 -25.07 2.31
N LEU A 59 -5.25 -26.40 2.29
CA LEU A 59 -5.06 -27.18 1.05
C LEU A 59 -6.23 -26.96 0.07
N LEU A 60 -7.46 -26.90 0.57
CA LEU A 60 -8.65 -26.67 -0.23
C LEU A 60 -8.74 -25.24 -0.77
N LEU A 61 -8.29 -24.25 0.01
CA LEU A 61 -8.16 -22.85 -0.40
C LEU A 61 -7.13 -22.69 -1.52
N VAL A 62 -5.97 -23.36 -1.43
CA VAL A 62 -4.97 -23.40 -2.51
C VAL A 62 -5.56 -23.96 -3.80
N LYS A 63 -6.35 -25.04 -3.72
CA LYS A 63 -7.04 -25.63 -4.89
C LYS A 63 -8.02 -24.65 -5.53
N ILE A 64 -8.86 -23.99 -4.74
CA ILE A 64 -9.81 -22.97 -5.24
C ILE A 64 -9.08 -21.84 -5.93
N ASN A 65 -8.03 -21.30 -5.30
CA ASN A 65 -7.25 -20.21 -5.88
C ASN A 65 -6.63 -20.60 -7.21
N GLY A 66 -6.13 -21.83 -7.34
CA GLY A 66 -5.63 -22.36 -8.60
C GLY A 66 -6.70 -22.39 -9.70
N ILE A 67 -7.90 -22.89 -9.40
CA ILE A 67 -9.02 -22.94 -10.36
C ILE A 67 -9.49 -21.53 -10.72
N TYR A 68 -9.61 -20.66 -9.72
CA TYR A 68 -10.09 -19.29 -9.87
C TYR A 68 -9.16 -18.43 -10.74
N GLN A 69 -7.85 -18.71 -10.74
CA GLN A 69 -6.88 -18.06 -11.62
C GLN A 69 -6.95 -18.53 -13.08
N ILE A 70 -7.33 -19.79 -13.31
CA ILE A 70 -7.43 -20.36 -14.67
C ILE A 70 -8.73 -19.91 -15.35
N LEU A 71 -9.83 -19.78 -14.58
CA LEU A 71 -11.13 -19.43 -15.13
C LEU A 71 -11.20 -17.96 -15.57
N PRO A 72 -11.85 -17.65 -16.71
CA PRO A 72 -12.07 -16.27 -17.13
C PRO A 72 -12.96 -15.53 -16.13
N ARG A 73 -12.67 -14.24 -15.89
CA ARG A 73 -13.43 -13.43 -14.92
C ARG A 73 -14.86 -13.13 -15.40
N MET A 74 -15.82 -13.27 -14.50
CA MET A 74 -17.23 -12.92 -14.74
C MET A 74 -17.67 -11.74 -13.86
N PRO A 75 -18.64 -10.91 -14.30
CA PRO A 75 -19.20 -9.87 -13.46
C PRO A 75 -19.85 -10.47 -12.21
N GLU A 76 -19.59 -9.90 -11.03
CA GLU A 76 -20.12 -10.36 -9.75
C GLU A 76 -21.65 -10.26 -9.70
N ASN A 77 -22.33 -11.36 -9.35
CA ASN A 77 -23.77 -11.39 -9.09
C ASN A 77 -24.02 -11.44 -7.58
N ARG A 78 -24.17 -10.27 -6.97
CA ARG A 78 -24.29 -10.14 -5.50
C ARG A 78 -25.46 -10.92 -4.90
N GLN A 79 -26.61 -10.94 -5.55
CA GLN A 79 -27.79 -11.64 -5.02
C GLN A 79 -27.56 -13.15 -4.90
N GLU A 80 -26.89 -13.72 -5.90
CA GLU A 80 -26.56 -15.14 -5.92
C GLU A 80 -25.44 -15.48 -4.94
N GLN A 81 -24.41 -14.64 -4.86
CA GLN A 81 -23.34 -14.77 -3.88
C GLN A 81 -23.87 -14.72 -2.44
N ASP A 82 -24.75 -13.76 -2.13
CA ASP A 82 -25.34 -13.61 -0.79
C ASP A 82 -26.19 -14.83 -0.41
N ARG A 83 -26.93 -15.40 -1.37
CA ARG A 83 -27.71 -16.63 -1.16
C ARG A 83 -26.81 -17.81 -0.79
N ILE A 84 -25.75 -18.04 -1.57
CA ILE A 84 -24.78 -19.13 -1.33
C ILE A 84 -24.05 -18.92 -0.01
N TYR A 85 -23.68 -17.68 0.31
CA TYR A 85 -23.03 -17.35 1.56
C TYR A 85 -23.94 -17.67 2.75
N GLN A 86 -25.21 -17.27 2.70
CA GLN A 86 -26.16 -17.56 3.78
C GLN A 86 -26.36 -19.06 4.02
N GLU A 87 -26.35 -19.88 2.97
CA GLU A 87 -26.47 -21.34 3.08
C GLU A 87 -25.26 -22.00 3.76
N LEU A 88 -24.05 -21.51 3.46
CA LEU A 88 -22.81 -22.19 3.84
C LEU A 88 -22.16 -21.63 5.11
N HIS A 89 -22.29 -20.35 5.40
CA HIS A 89 -21.54 -19.70 6.49
C HIS A 89 -21.88 -20.21 7.91
N LEU A 90 -23.04 -20.88 8.08
CA LEU A 90 -23.46 -21.49 9.36
C LEU A 90 -22.98 -22.93 9.53
N LYS A 91 -22.45 -23.56 8.48
CA LYS A 91 -21.97 -24.95 8.54
C LYS A 91 -20.68 -25.04 9.35
N SER A 92 -20.49 -26.20 9.99
CA SER A 92 -19.24 -26.53 10.68
C SER A 92 -18.08 -26.65 9.68
N ALA A 93 -16.83 -26.49 10.16
CA ALA A 93 -15.64 -26.53 9.29
C ALA A 93 -15.49 -27.88 8.56
N THR A 94 -15.78 -29.00 9.22
CA THR A 94 -15.76 -30.35 8.63
C THR A 94 -16.85 -30.53 7.55
N GLU A 95 -18.05 -30.02 7.79
CA GLU A 95 -19.12 -30.03 6.78
C GLU A 95 -18.74 -29.18 5.56
N LEU A 96 -18.20 -27.97 5.79
CA LEU A 96 -17.74 -27.09 4.71
C LEU A 96 -16.69 -27.76 3.82
N ILE A 97 -15.67 -28.38 4.42
CA ILE A 97 -14.65 -29.12 3.66
C ILE A 97 -15.30 -30.22 2.82
N SER A 98 -16.22 -30.99 3.39
CA SER A 98 -16.86 -32.11 2.70
C SER A 98 -17.68 -31.65 1.48
N VAL A 99 -18.50 -30.60 1.65
CA VAL A 99 -19.34 -30.04 0.59
C VAL A 99 -18.46 -29.47 -0.52
N ILE A 100 -17.50 -28.61 -0.17
CA ILE A 100 -16.68 -27.93 -1.16
C ILE A 100 -15.73 -28.91 -1.87
N SER A 101 -15.15 -29.87 -1.15
CA SER A 101 -14.30 -30.91 -1.77
C SER A 101 -15.07 -31.71 -2.83
N SER A 102 -16.34 -32.03 -2.55
CA SER A 102 -17.18 -32.79 -3.49
C SER A 102 -17.52 -31.99 -4.75
N GLU A 103 -17.80 -30.69 -4.64
CA GLU A 103 -18.09 -29.83 -5.80
C GLU A 103 -16.85 -29.49 -6.62
N ILE A 104 -15.68 -29.42 -5.99
CA ILE A 104 -14.44 -28.98 -6.66
C ILE A 104 -13.66 -30.13 -7.27
N GLY A 105 -13.81 -31.37 -6.79
CA GLY A 105 -12.98 -32.50 -7.23
C GLY A 105 -12.97 -32.72 -8.76
N GLU A 106 -14.15 -32.74 -9.39
CA GLU A 106 -14.26 -32.89 -10.85
C GLU A 106 -13.80 -31.62 -11.59
N LEU A 107 -14.12 -30.45 -11.03
CA LEU A 107 -13.76 -29.15 -11.61
C LEU A 107 -12.24 -28.95 -11.65
N GLU A 108 -11.53 -29.28 -10.57
CA GLU A 108 -10.06 -29.20 -10.49
C GLU A 108 -9.40 -30.02 -11.61
N SER A 109 -9.85 -31.26 -11.78
CA SER A 109 -9.31 -32.17 -12.80
C SER A 109 -9.55 -31.63 -14.21
N ARG A 110 -10.77 -31.20 -14.50
CA ARG A 110 -11.15 -30.68 -15.83
C ARG A 110 -10.44 -29.37 -16.16
N THR A 111 -10.41 -28.41 -15.24
CA THR A 111 -9.74 -27.12 -15.43
C THR A 111 -8.22 -27.29 -15.58
N ARG A 112 -7.59 -28.18 -14.80
CA ARG A 112 -6.16 -28.49 -14.95
C ARG A 112 -5.84 -29.16 -16.28
N ALA A 113 -6.67 -30.10 -16.74
CA ALA A 113 -6.49 -30.76 -18.03
C ALA A 113 -6.61 -29.78 -19.20
N LEU A 114 -7.62 -28.91 -19.20
CA LEU A 114 -7.81 -27.87 -20.21
C LEU A 114 -6.65 -26.86 -20.22
N ALA A 115 -6.23 -26.37 -19.05
CA ALA A 115 -5.11 -25.44 -18.94
C ALA A 115 -3.78 -26.07 -19.41
N GLY A 116 -3.53 -27.31 -19.03
CA GLY A 116 -2.34 -28.06 -19.48
C GLY A 116 -2.34 -28.23 -21.00
N ARG A 117 -3.46 -28.68 -21.57
CA ARG A 117 -3.61 -28.85 -23.03
C ARG A 117 -3.42 -27.53 -23.78
N LYS A 118 -3.98 -26.43 -23.27
CA LYS A 118 -3.77 -25.10 -23.85
C LYS A 118 -2.31 -24.68 -23.80
N GLY A 119 -1.62 -24.91 -22.69
CA GLY A 119 -0.18 -24.64 -22.57
C GLY A 119 0.66 -25.43 -23.57
N ASP A 120 0.36 -26.72 -23.78
CA ASP A 120 1.05 -27.55 -24.77
C ASP A 120 0.83 -27.05 -26.21
N LEU A 121 -0.39 -26.58 -26.52
CA LEU A 121 -0.75 -25.99 -27.81
C LEU A 121 -0.04 -24.65 -28.04
N GLU A 122 0.05 -23.78 -27.02
CA GLU A 122 0.78 -22.51 -27.09
C GLU A 122 2.28 -22.71 -27.35
N LEU A 123 2.89 -23.69 -26.66
CA LEU A 123 4.28 -24.08 -26.90
C LEU A 123 4.48 -24.61 -28.33
N SER A 124 3.55 -25.45 -28.80
CA SER A 124 3.59 -25.99 -30.16
C SER A 124 3.46 -24.89 -31.22
N LYS A 125 2.54 -23.93 -31.02
CA LYS A 125 2.36 -22.77 -31.90
C LYS A 125 3.63 -21.91 -31.94
N THR A 126 4.23 -21.63 -30.79
CA THR A 126 5.47 -20.86 -30.69
C THR A 126 6.62 -21.55 -31.45
N ALA A 127 6.72 -22.88 -31.36
CA ALA A 127 7.69 -23.65 -32.14
C ALA A 127 7.43 -23.57 -33.65
N LEU A 128 6.16 -23.70 -34.07
CA LEU A 128 5.75 -23.56 -35.47
C LEU A 128 6.06 -22.17 -36.04
N GLU A 129 5.81 -21.10 -35.29
CA GLU A 129 6.16 -19.72 -35.67
C GLU A 129 7.67 -19.53 -35.84
N ARG A 130 8.47 -20.20 -35.01
CA ARG A 130 9.93 -20.20 -35.15
C ARG A 130 10.35 -20.91 -36.44
N TYR A 131 9.75 -22.05 -36.76
CA TYR A 131 10.03 -22.77 -38.01
C TYR A 131 9.60 -21.97 -39.24
N GLU A 132 8.42 -21.36 -39.22
CA GLU A 132 7.91 -20.51 -40.30
C GLU A 132 8.88 -19.37 -40.63
N LYS A 133 9.32 -18.60 -39.62
CA LYS A 133 10.31 -17.52 -39.79
C LYS A 133 11.62 -18.01 -40.39
N ILE A 134 12.11 -19.16 -39.94
CA ILE A 134 13.33 -19.77 -40.47
C ILE A 134 13.12 -20.14 -41.95
N ILE A 135 12.03 -20.83 -42.27
CA ILE A 135 11.75 -21.31 -43.63
C ILE A 135 11.51 -20.15 -44.61
N GLU A 136 10.80 -19.09 -44.21
CA GLU A 136 10.59 -17.88 -45.02
C GLU A 136 11.91 -17.20 -45.41
N LYS A 137 12.88 -17.15 -44.49
CA LYS A 137 14.22 -16.58 -44.76
C LYS A 137 15.06 -17.47 -45.67
N ILE A 138 14.81 -18.79 -45.66
CA ILE A 138 15.49 -19.77 -46.50
C ILE A 138 14.87 -19.86 -47.90
N GLN A 139 13.59 -19.56 -48.05
CA GLN A 139 12.84 -19.66 -49.31
C GLN A 139 13.57 -19.09 -50.55
N PRO A 140 14.24 -17.92 -50.51
CA PRO A 140 14.97 -17.39 -51.68
C PRO A 140 16.13 -18.29 -52.15
N LEU A 141 16.68 -19.09 -51.23
CA LEU A 141 17.82 -19.98 -51.46
C LEU A 141 17.39 -21.36 -52.00
N GLU A 142 16.08 -21.66 -52.02
CA GLU A 142 15.53 -22.93 -52.56
C GLU A 142 15.92 -23.14 -54.03
N SER A 143 16.03 -22.06 -54.80
CA SER A 143 16.45 -22.10 -56.21
C SER A 143 17.91 -22.55 -56.41
N GLN A 144 18.72 -22.54 -55.36
CA GLN A 144 20.15 -22.91 -55.37
C GLN A 144 20.39 -24.27 -54.70
N ILE A 145 19.38 -24.82 -54.01
CA ILE A 145 19.47 -26.08 -53.27
C ILE A 145 18.75 -27.13 -54.13
N PRO A 146 19.46 -28.10 -54.74
CA PRO A 146 18.80 -29.19 -55.43
C PRO A 146 17.85 -29.91 -54.46
N LEU A 147 16.78 -30.55 -54.95
CA LEU A 147 16.06 -31.54 -54.13
C LEU A 147 17.07 -32.67 -53.85
N LEU A 148 17.76 -32.61 -52.71
CA LEU A 148 18.93 -33.45 -52.44
C LEU A 148 18.50 -34.72 -51.69
N GLU A 149 18.12 -35.76 -52.44
CA GLU A 149 18.17 -37.12 -51.90
C GLU A 149 19.61 -37.39 -51.39
N GLY A 150 19.77 -37.61 -50.08
CA GLY A 150 21.06 -37.96 -49.45
C GLY A 150 21.83 -36.81 -48.79
N PHE A 151 21.28 -35.59 -48.73
CA PHE A 151 21.86 -34.48 -47.95
C PHE A 151 20.94 -34.07 -46.80
N GLU A 152 21.55 -33.56 -45.73
CA GLU A 152 20.88 -33.08 -44.53
C GLU A 152 21.03 -31.57 -44.43
N VAL A 153 19.94 -30.89 -44.08
CA VAL A 153 19.89 -29.44 -43.87
C VAL A 153 19.74 -29.18 -42.38
N THR A 154 20.70 -28.48 -41.80
CA THR A 154 20.67 -28.08 -40.39
C THR A 154 20.70 -26.56 -40.29
N VAL A 155 19.85 -25.98 -39.43
CA VAL A 155 19.85 -24.54 -39.17
C VAL A 155 20.42 -24.28 -37.78
N LEU A 156 21.50 -23.52 -37.72
CA LEU A 156 22.12 -23.07 -36.48
C LEU A 156 21.61 -21.66 -36.17
N LEU A 157 21.24 -21.42 -34.92
CA LEU A 157 20.92 -20.08 -34.47
C LEU A 157 22.03 -19.56 -33.58
N ILE A 158 22.65 -18.47 -34.02
CA ILE A 158 23.80 -17.86 -33.36
C ILE A 158 23.43 -16.42 -33.02
N GLN A 159 23.61 -16.03 -31.77
CA GLN A 159 23.41 -14.63 -31.37
C GLN A 159 24.45 -13.75 -32.08
N LYS A 160 24.03 -12.56 -32.53
CA LYS A 160 24.89 -11.64 -33.29
C LYS A 160 26.17 -11.25 -32.55
N GLU A 161 26.14 -11.25 -31.23
CA GLU A 161 27.31 -11.03 -30.36
C GLU A 161 28.42 -12.08 -30.58
N PHE A 162 28.08 -13.28 -31.06
CA PHE A 162 29.00 -14.38 -31.36
C PHE A 162 29.21 -14.61 -32.86
N ARG A 163 28.95 -13.59 -33.69
CA ARG A 163 29.14 -13.69 -35.15
C ARG A 163 30.57 -14.07 -35.54
N ASP A 164 31.56 -13.69 -34.74
CA ASP A 164 32.97 -14.01 -34.99
C ASP A 164 33.28 -15.51 -34.90
N VAL A 165 32.39 -16.31 -34.29
CA VAL A 165 32.51 -17.77 -34.17
C VAL A 165 32.11 -18.50 -35.46
N LEU A 166 31.47 -17.81 -36.41
CA LEU A 166 31.01 -18.40 -37.67
C LEU A 166 32.16 -18.92 -38.55
N GLU A 167 33.24 -18.15 -38.67
CA GLU A 167 34.39 -18.54 -39.50
C GLU A 167 35.15 -19.76 -38.93
N PRO A 168 35.45 -19.83 -37.62
CA PRO A 168 35.95 -21.04 -36.98
C PRO A 168 35.08 -22.28 -37.23
N ILE A 169 33.76 -22.16 -37.05
CA ILE A 169 32.81 -23.26 -37.28
C ILE A 169 32.85 -23.70 -38.75
N ARG A 170 32.84 -22.75 -39.69
CA ARG A 170 32.92 -23.02 -41.13
C ARG A 170 34.19 -23.80 -41.50
N SER A 171 35.33 -23.43 -40.91
CA SER A 171 36.61 -24.11 -41.15
C SER A 171 36.61 -25.56 -40.68
N VAL A 172 36.05 -25.83 -39.49
CA VAL A 172 35.98 -27.18 -38.93
C VAL A 172 34.98 -28.05 -39.72
N LEU A 173 33.81 -27.51 -40.07
CA LEU A 173 32.83 -28.20 -40.89
C LEU A 173 33.39 -28.55 -42.28
N LYS A 174 34.20 -27.67 -42.88
CA LYS A 174 34.92 -27.95 -44.14
C LYS A 174 35.83 -29.18 -44.04
N ASN A 175 36.52 -29.33 -42.91
CA ASN A 175 37.42 -30.45 -42.67
C ASN A 175 36.65 -31.76 -42.43
N ILE A 176 35.59 -31.73 -41.61
CA ILE A 176 34.75 -32.90 -41.31
C ILE A 176 34.07 -33.41 -42.58
N THR A 177 33.48 -32.50 -43.37
CA THR A 177 32.73 -32.84 -44.59
C THR A 177 33.60 -33.04 -45.83
N ARG A 178 34.93 -32.95 -45.72
CA ARG A 178 35.87 -33.02 -46.85
C ARG A 178 35.51 -32.07 -47.99
N ASN A 179 35.14 -30.84 -47.63
CA ASN A 179 34.69 -29.80 -48.56
C ASN A 179 33.37 -30.09 -49.29
N GLN A 180 32.57 -31.04 -48.79
CA GLN A 180 31.22 -31.34 -49.30
C GLN A 180 30.15 -30.72 -48.38
N PHE A 181 30.22 -29.40 -48.19
CA PHE A 181 29.23 -28.65 -47.43
C PHE A 181 28.98 -27.27 -48.04
N GLU A 182 27.77 -26.76 -47.84
CA GLU A 182 27.40 -25.37 -48.07
C GLU A 182 27.06 -24.69 -46.74
N PHE A 183 27.40 -23.40 -46.64
CA PHE A 183 27.26 -22.62 -45.41
C PHE A 183 26.76 -21.21 -45.75
N ILE A 184 25.51 -20.93 -45.41
CA ILE A 184 24.82 -19.69 -45.77
C ILE A 184 24.32 -19.02 -44.49
N ALA A 185 24.72 -17.77 -44.23
CA ALA A 185 24.29 -17.02 -43.06
C ALA A 185 23.31 -15.90 -43.46
N ALA A 186 22.20 -15.79 -42.74
CA ALA A 186 21.19 -14.75 -42.92
C ALA A 186 20.69 -14.24 -41.56
N ASP A 187 20.47 -12.94 -41.43
CA ASP A 187 19.96 -12.37 -40.19
C ASP A 187 18.46 -12.67 -40.02
N LEU A 188 18.11 -13.28 -38.88
CA LEU A 188 16.72 -13.64 -38.53
C LEU A 188 16.00 -12.45 -37.90
N ASP A 189 16.65 -11.76 -36.95
CA ASP A 189 16.16 -10.58 -36.24
C ASP A 189 17.32 -9.64 -35.79
N GLU A 190 17.04 -8.68 -34.91
CA GLU A 190 18.04 -7.73 -34.39
C GLU A 190 19.13 -8.40 -33.53
N GLN A 191 18.88 -9.59 -32.99
CA GLN A 191 19.74 -10.27 -32.01
C GLN A 191 20.31 -11.61 -32.51
N THR A 192 19.74 -12.18 -33.57
CA THR A 192 20.00 -13.56 -33.99
C THR A 192 20.30 -13.64 -35.48
N THR A 193 21.37 -14.37 -35.81
CA THR A 193 21.72 -14.79 -37.17
C THR A 193 21.44 -16.28 -37.33
N ALA A 194 20.67 -16.64 -38.36
CA ALA A 194 20.45 -18.02 -38.76
C ALA A 194 21.52 -18.44 -39.76
N VAL A 195 22.07 -19.64 -39.57
CA VAL A 195 23.10 -20.22 -40.42
C VAL A 195 22.61 -21.55 -40.92
N ILE A 196 22.48 -21.68 -42.23
CA ILE A 196 22.05 -22.88 -42.91
C ILE A 196 23.31 -23.65 -43.29
N THR A 197 23.38 -24.90 -42.85
CA THR A 197 24.43 -25.83 -43.25
C THR A 197 23.80 -26.99 -44.01
N VAL A 198 24.33 -27.26 -45.20
CA VAL A 198 23.89 -28.37 -46.04
C VAL A 198 25.09 -29.29 -46.25
N PHE A 199 24.97 -30.56 -45.86
CA PHE A 199 26.06 -31.54 -45.97
C PHE A 199 25.51 -32.94 -46.27
N ASN A 200 26.37 -33.84 -46.75
CA ASN A 200 25.96 -35.21 -47.04
C ASN A 200 25.60 -35.96 -45.73
N LYS A 201 24.48 -36.69 -45.73
CA LYS A 201 23.96 -37.42 -44.55
C LYS A 201 24.99 -38.38 -43.93
N LYS A 202 25.97 -38.85 -44.70
CA LYS A 202 27.10 -39.66 -44.21
C LYS A 202 27.91 -39.00 -43.09
N PHE A 203 27.93 -37.66 -43.01
CA PHE A 203 28.70 -36.90 -42.03
C PHE A 203 27.84 -36.37 -40.85
N SER A 204 26.55 -36.68 -40.82
CA SER A 204 25.57 -36.21 -39.84
C SER A 204 26.06 -36.34 -38.39
N GLU A 205 26.40 -37.56 -37.96
CA GLU A 205 26.79 -37.84 -36.58
C GLU A 205 28.02 -37.02 -36.13
N GLN A 206 28.99 -36.83 -37.03
CA GLN A 206 30.22 -36.08 -36.75
C GLN A 206 29.96 -34.58 -36.66
N VAL A 207 29.10 -34.05 -37.54
CA VAL A 207 28.72 -32.64 -37.56
C VAL A 207 27.92 -32.28 -36.31
N HIS A 208 26.91 -33.07 -35.94
CA HIS A 208 26.10 -32.81 -34.74
C HIS A 208 26.90 -32.95 -33.46
N SER A 209 27.80 -33.95 -33.36
CA SER A 209 28.67 -34.09 -32.18
C SER A 209 29.57 -32.87 -31.99
N PHE A 210 30.08 -32.30 -33.09
CA PHE A 210 30.87 -31.08 -33.05
C PHE A 210 30.02 -29.87 -32.62
N LEU A 211 28.87 -29.65 -33.25
CA LEU A 211 27.99 -28.52 -32.94
C LEU A 211 27.50 -28.54 -31.48
N PHE A 212 27.19 -29.74 -30.97
CA PHE A 212 26.85 -29.96 -29.57
C PHE A 212 28.02 -29.62 -28.64
N SER A 213 29.26 -30.04 -28.98
CA SER A 213 30.45 -29.72 -28.18
C SER A 213 30.74 -28.23 -28.05
N GLN A 214 30.29 -27.43 -29.04
CA GLN A 214 30.45 -25.98 -29.07
C GLN A 214 29.25 -25.22 -28.47
N ASN A 215 28.28 -25.94 -27.89
CA ASN A 215 27.07 -25.39 -27.28
C ASN A 215 26.25 -24.50 -28.24
N VAL A 216 26.26 -24.83 -29.54
CA VAL A 216 25.50 -24.10 -30.57
C VAL A 216 24.07 -24.61 -30.57
N ASN A 217 23.09 -23.71 -30.42
CA ASN A 217 21.67 -24.06 -30.46
C ASN A 217 21.27 -24.46 -31.89
N GLU A 218 21.11 -25.76 -32.09
CA GLU A 218 20.65 -26.35 -33.35
C GLU A 218 19.12 -26.35 -33.39
N VAL A 219 18.53 -25.81 -34.46
CA VAL A 219 17.10 -25.96 -34.74
C VAL A 219 16.94 -26.94 -35.87
N ARG A 220 16.53 -28.16 -35.52
CA ARG A 220 16.13 -29.17 -36.49
C ARG A 220 14.73 -28.87 -36.99
N ILE A 221 14.59 -28.75 -38.30
CA ILE A 221 13.28 -28.77 -38.93
C ILE A 221 12.78 -30.22 -38.82
N PRO A 222 11.59 -30.48 -38.25
CA PRO A 222 11.05 -31.83 -38.17
C PRO A 222 11.02 -32.53 -39.53
N GLU A 223 11.26 -33.84 -39.57
CA GLU A 223 11.33 -34.63 -40.83
C GLU A 223 10.07 -34.47 -41.70
N ASP A 224 8.93 -34.25 -41.05
CA ASP A 224 7.64 -33.94 -41.67
C ASP A 224 7.69 -32.74 -42.62
N TYR A 225 8.53 -31.74 -42.34
CA TYR A 225 8.66 -30.53 -43.16
C TYR A 225 9.94 -30.52 -44.01
N ALA A 226 10.96 -31.30 -43.62
CA ALA A 226 12.25 -31.35 -44.32
C ALA A 226 12.18 -32.04 -45.69
N ASN A 227 11.27 -33.00 -45.87
CA ASN A 227 11.16 -33.82 -47.08
C ASN A 227 10.17 -33.25 -48.13
N MET A 228 9.67 -32.03 -47.94
CA MET A 228 8.71 -31.41 -48.86
C MET A 228 9.21 -30.05 -49.37
N PRO A 229 8.74 -29.58 -50.55
CA PRO A 229 9.03 -28.24 -51.03
C PRO A 229 8.70 -27.18 -49.97
N LEU A 230 9.58 -26.18 -49.78
CA LEU A 230 9.44 -25.19 -48.71
C LEU A 230 8.10 -24.42 -48.76
N PRO A 231 7.54 -24.07 -49.94
CA PRO A 231 6.21 -23.46 -50.01
C PRO A 231 5.09 -24.36 -49.48
N LYS A 232 5.20 -25.69 -49.64
CA LYS A 232 4.24 -26.65 -49.09
C LYS A 232 4.42 -26.79 -47.57
N ALA A 233 5.65 -26.74 -47.06
CA ALA A 233 5.92 -26.73 -45.63
C ALA A 233 5.30 -25.51 -44.94
N ILE A 234 5.47 -24.31 -45.50
CA ILE A 234 4.85 -23.07 -44.98
C ILE A 234 3.32 -23.21 -44.96
N ALA A 235 2.72 -23.70 -46.05
CA ALA A 235 1.27 -23.89 -46.12
C ALA A 235 0.76 -24.89 -45.06
N LEU A 236 1.49 -25.98 -44.82
CA LEU A 236 1.15 -26.97 -43.79
C LEU A 236 1.30 -26.40 -42.37
N ILE A 237 2.37 -25.64 -42.11
CA ILE A 237 2.58 -24.94 -40.83
C ILE A 237 1.45 -23.95 -40.58
N GLY A 238 1.09 -23.14 -41.59
CA GLY A 238 -0.04 -22.21 -41.51
C GLY A 238 -1.36 -22.93 -41.19
N ARG A 239 -1.61 -24.09 -41.82
CA ARG A 239 -2.80 -24.90 -41.52
C ARG A 239 -2.80 -25.45 -40.10
N LYS A 240 -1.68 -26.00 -39.62
CA LYS A 240 -1.56 -26.49 -38.23
C LYS A 240 -1.72 -25.37 -37.20
N LYS A 241 -1.20 -24.17 -37.49
CA LYS A 241 -1.40 -22.99 -36.62
C LYS A 241 -2.88 -22.62 -36.53
N LEU A 242 -3.60 -22.64 -37.65
CA LEU A 242 -5.06 -22.43 -37.67
C LEU A 242 -5.81 -23.52 -36.89
N GLU A 243 -5.46 -24.79 -37.08
CA GLU A 243 -6.03 -25.92 -36.31
C GLU A 243 -5.79 -25.74 -34.80
N ILE A 244 -4.59 -25.31 -34.40
CA ILE A 244 -4.25 -25.00 -33.00
C ILE A 244 -5.08 -23.82 -32.49
N ASP A 245 -5.25 -22.76 -33.28
CA ASP A 245 -6.03 -21.58 -32.89
C ASP A 245 -7.51 -21.93 -32.71
N GLU A 246 -8.06 -22.79 -33.56
CA GLU A 246 -9.41 -23.34 -33.41
C GLU A 246 -9.53 -24.19 -32.14
N GLU A 247 -8.58 -25.11 -31.88
CA GLU A 247 -8.58 -25.93 -30.66
C GLU A 247 -8.47 -25.06 -29.39
N MET A 248 -7.59 -24.05 -29.38
CA MET A 248 -7.47 -23.09 -28.28
C MET A 248 -8.76 -22.30 -28.07
N ALA A 249 -9.43 -21.88 -29.14
CA ALA A 249 -10.72 -21.19 -29.05
C ALA A 249 -11.81 -22.09 -28.46
N THR A 250 -11.83 -23.39 -28.80
CA THR A 250 -12.76 -24.35 -28.17
C THR A 250 -12.47 -24.54 -26.68
N ILE A 251 -11.20 -24.62 -26.28
CA ILE A 251 -10.81 -24.69 -24.87
C ILE A 251 -11.23 -23.42 -24.11
N ASP A 252 -11.06 -22.25 -24.72
CA ASP A 252 -11.48 -20.98 -24.10
C ASP A 252 -13.00 -20.90 -23.95
N GLN A 253 -13.76 -21.42 -24.92
CA GLN A 253 -15.21 -21.53 -24.81
C GLN A 253 -15.63 -22.51 -23.69
N ASP A 254 -14.94 -23.64 -23.56
CA ASP A 254 -15.17 -24.60 -22.48
C ASP A 254 -14.87 -23.99 -21.11
N LEU A 255 -13.75 -23.28 -20.95
CA LEU A 255 -13.40 -22.56 -19.73
C LEU A 255 -14.41 -21.45 -19.41
N ALA A 256 -14.91 -20.73 -20.43
CA ALA A 256 -15.97 -19.74 -20.27
C ALA A 256 -17.30 -20.36 -19.81
N SER A 257 -17.65 -21.54 -20.35
CA SER A 257 -18.84 -22.28 -19.91
C SER A 257 -18.75 -22.69 -18.43
N LEU A 258 -17.59 -23.20 -18.01
CA LEU A 258 -17.33 -23.55 -16.61
C LEU A 258 -17.37 -22.32 -15.71
N SER A 259 -16.77 -21.21 -16.15
CA SER A 259 -16.80 -19.95 -15.40
C SER A 259 -18.22 -19.44 -15.21
N SER A 260 -19.07 -19.50 -16.24
CA SER A 260 -20.46 -19.03 -16.14
C SER A 260 -21.28 -19.73 -15.04
N VAL A 261 -20.94 -20.98 -14.71
CA VAL A 261 -21.64 -21.79 -13.69
C VAL A 261 -20.97 -21.68 -12.32
N PHE A 262 -19.64 -21.77 -12.26
CA PHE A 262 -18.92 -21.94 -11.00
C PHE A 262 -18.27 -20.67 -10.46
N TYR A 263 -18.11 -19.61 -11.27
CA TYR A 263 -17.34 -18.42 -10.84
C TYR A 263 -17.92 -17.76 -9.59
N GLN A 264 -19.25 -17.60 -9.52
CA GLN A 264 -19.91 -17.05 -8.34
C GLN A 264 -19.74 -17.95 -7.12
N LYS A 265 -19.91 -19.27 -7.27
CA LYS A 265 -19.72 -20.24 -6.18
C LYS A 265 -18.28 -20.23 -5.66
N LEU A 266 -17.29 -20.28 -6.54
CA LEU A 266 -15.88 -20.28 -6.18
C LEU A 266 -15.49 -19.02 -5.42
N SER A 267 -16.01 -17.85 -5.83
CA SER A 267 -15.77 -16.59 -5.11
C SER A 267 -16.30 -16.62 -3.67
N VAL A 268 -17.46 -17.25 -3.46
CA VAL A 268 -18.06 -17.40 -2.12
C VAL A 268 -17.31 -18.46 -1.31
N PHE A 269 -16.94 -19.58 -1.92
CA PHE A 269 -16.13 -20.61 -1.27
C PHE A 269 -14.81 -20.04 -0.79
N GLN A 270 -14.09 -19.31 -1.66
CA GLN A 270 -12.86 -18.62 -1.30
C GLN A 270 -13.07 -17.72 -0.09
N ARG A 271 -14.08 -16.84 -0.12
CA ARG A 271 -14.39 -15.92 0.99
C ARG A 271 -14.67 -16.66 2.31
N ILE A 272 -15.53 -17.68 2.29
CA ILE A 272 -15.90 -18.43 3.50
C ILE A 272 -14.70 -19.19 4.06
N LEU A 273 -13.86 -19.76 3.20
CA LEU A 273 -12.69 -20.51 3.62
C LEU A 273 -11.61 -19.58 4.17
N GLU A 274 -11.39 -18.41 3.56
CA GLU A 274 -10.50 -17.38 4.09
C GLU A 274 -10.98 -16.89 5.47
N ASP A 275 -12.29 -16.66 5.63
CA ASP A 275 -12.89 -16.29 6.91
C ASP A 275 -12.67 -17.40 7.96
N ARG A 276 -12.88 -18.67 7.57
CA ARG A 276 -12.73 -19.82 8.46
C ARG A 276 -11.27 -20.15 8.78
N GLU A 277 -10.36 -19.96 7.84
CA GLU A 277 -8.92 -20.12 8.05
C GLU A 277 -8.42 -19.08 9.06
N LYS A 278 -8.85 -17.81 8.96
CA LYS A 278 -8.53 -16.78 9.96
C LYS A 278 -9.09 -17.14 11.33
N GLU A 279 -10.30 -17.68 11.38
CA GLU A 279 -10.88 -18.19 12.62
C GLU A 279 -10.03 -19.32 13.21
N LEU A 280 -9.59 -20.29 12.39
CA LEU A 280 -8.76 -21.42 12.81
C LEU A 280 -7.33 -21.04 13.18
N GLN A 281 -6.71 -20.08 12.49
CA GLN A 281 -5.39 -19.57 12.86
C GLN A 281 -5.43 -18.97 14.28
N ALA A 282 -6.55 -18.38 14.66
CA ALA A 282 -6.73 -17.91 16.02
C ALA A 282 -6.64 -19.04 17.05
N PHE A 283 -7.01 -20.30 16.72
CA PHE A 283 -6.94 -21.46 17.62
C PHE A 283 -5.53 -21.69 18.16
N ALA A 284 -4.51 -21.38 17.36
CA ALA A 284 -3.12 -21.51 17.79
C ALA A 284 -2.79 -20.62 19.01
N HIS A 285 -3.50 -19.50 19.19
CA HIS A 285 -3.31 -18.61 20.34
C HIS A 285 -4.01 -19.11 21.62
N PHE A 286 -4.87 -20.13 21.52
CA PHE A 286 -5.55 -20.71 22.67
C PHE A 286 -4.66 -21.79 23.31
N GLY A 287 -4.60 -21.77 24.65
CA GLY A 287 -3.97 -22.83 25.42
C GLY A 287 -4.98 -23.91 25.79
N GLN A 288 -4.62 -25.18 25.66
CA GLN A 288 -5.43 -26.31 26.13
C GLN A 288 -4.65 -27.22 27.06
N SER A 289 -5.32 -27.70 28.11
CA SER A 289 -4.88 -28.84 28.92
C SER A 289 -5.80 -30.05 28.66
N ASP A 290 -5.69 -31.10 29.46
CA ASP A 290 -6.55 -32.29 29.33
C ASP A 290 -8.04 -31.95 29.46
N ASN A 291 -8.40 -31.03 30.36
CA ASN A 291 -9.80 -30.74 30.71
C ASN A 291 -10.17 -29.24 30.62
N THR A 292 -9.23 -28.35 30.33
CA THR A 292 -9.43 -26.89 30.43
C THR A 292 -8.95 -26.18 29.17
N ILE A 293 -9.68 -25.14 28.76
CA ILE A 293 -9.23 -24.16 27.75
C ILE A 293 -8.88 -22.83 28.42
N LEU A 294 -7.83 -22.21 27.89
CA LEU A 294 -7.29 -20.94 28.33
C LEU A 294 -7.24 -19.97 27.14
N VAL A 295 -7.87 -18.80 27.31
CA VAL A 295 -7.83 -17.71 26.33
C VAL A 295 -7.32 -16.46 27.01
N ARG A 296 -6.24 -15.87 26.50
CA ARG A 296 -5.74 -14.58 26.97
C ARG A 296 -5.93 -13.53 25.87
N GLY A 297 -6.30 -12.32 26.25
CA GLY A 297 -6.41 -11.24 25.29
C GLY A 297 -6.63 -9.87 25.92
N TRP A 298 -6.66 -8.85 25.08
CA TRP A 298 -6.97 -7.48 25.48
C TRP A 298 -8.36 -7.08 25.02
N VAL A 299 -9.11 -6.42 25.92
CA VAL A 299 -10.46 -5.90 25.66
C VAL A 299 -10.50 -4.42 26.00
N PRO A 300 -11.04 -3.55 25.13
CA PRO A 300 -11.31 -2.18 25.48
C PRO A 300 -12.29 -2.12 26.66
N ARG A 301 -11.99 -1.32 27.68
CA ARG A 301 -12.78 -1.24 28.93
C ARG A 301 -14.26 -0.92 28.68
N LYS A 302 -14.57 -0.21 27.60
CA LYS A 302 -15.92 0.09 27.11
C LYS A 302 -16.74 -1.17 26.77
N TYR A 303 -16.09 -2.19 26.22
CA TYR A 303 -16.73 -3.43 25.79
C TYR A 303 -16.69 -4.54 26.86
N LEU A 304 -15.77 -4.45 27.82
CA LEU A 304 -15.58 -5.47 28.87
C LEU A 304 -16.86 -5.93 29.56
N LYS A 305 -17.75 -4.99 29.94
CA LYS A 305 -19.03 -5.32 30.60
C LYS A 305 -19.95 -6.14 29.70
N ARG A 306 -19.98 -5.82 28.41
CA ARG A 306 -20.82 -6.49 27.42
C ARG A 306 -20.31 -7.92 27.18
N THR A 307 -19.01 -8.08 26.95
CA THR A 307 -18.39 -9.39 26.73
C THR A 307 -18.56 -10.29 27.96
N LYS A 308 -18.34 -9.76 29.17
CA LYS A 308 -18.52 -10.51 30.42
C LYS A 308 -19.96 -10.93 30.66
N ALA A 309 -20.93 -10.09 30.28
CA ALA A 309 -22.35 -10.42 30.37
C ALA A 309 -22.72 -11.53 29.39
N ALA A 310 -22.28 -11.45 28.12
CA ALA A 310 -22.51 -12.47 27.11
C ALA A 310 -21.95 -13.83 27.54
N MET A 311 -20.71 -13.87 28.04
CA MET A 311 -20.10 -15.11 28.56
C MET A 311 -20.88 -15.68 29.75
N LYS A 312 -21.38 -14.84 30.65
CA LYS A 312 -22.15 -15.28 31.82
C LYS A 312 -23.53 -15.84 31.43
N GLU A 313 -24.18 -15.21 30.45
CA GLU A 313 -25.50 -15.60 29.94
C GLU A 313 -25.44 -16.96 29.23
N THR A 314 -24.44 -17.18 28.37
CA THR A 314 -24.30 -18.45 27.63
C THR A 314 -23.88 -19.62 28.53
N PHE A 315 -22.91 -19.42 29.42
CA PHE A 315 -22.29 -20.54 30.16
C PHE A 315 -22.80 -20.73 31.59
N GLY A 316 -23.69 -19.86 32.09
CA GLY A 316 -24.24 -19.95 33.45
C GLY A 316 -23.18 -19.91 34.57
N GLY A 317 -21.97 -19.44 34.27
CA GLY A 317 -20.83 -19.41 35.20
C GLY A 317 -19.83 -20.57 35.11
N ARG A 318 -20.02 -21.54 34.19
CA ARG A 318 -19.02 -22.60 33.91
C ARG A 318 -17.73 -22.06 33.30
N VAL A 319 -17.83 -20.94 32.60
CA VAL A 319 -16.71 -20.23 31.98
C VAL A 319 -16.52 -18.90 32.70
N VAL A 320 -15.29 -18.63 33.15
CA VAL A 320 -14.96 -17.46 33.95
C VAL A 320 -14.04 -16.55 33.16
N MET A 321 -14.47 -15.29 32.99
CA MET A 321 -13.66 -14.22 32.44
C MET A 321 -13.16 -13.33 33.58
N THR A 322 -11.84 -13.35 33.80
CA THR A 322 -11.16 -12.63 34.88
C THR A 322 -10.30 -11.51 34.31
N GLU A 323 -10.26 -10.36 34.99
CA GLU A 323 -9.35 -9.26 34.66
C GLU A 323 -7.99 -9.58 35.28
N MET A 324 -6.93 -9.47 34.49
CA MET A 324 -5.57 -9.67 34.98
C MET A 324 -4.97 -8.34 35.43
N ASP A 325 -4.31 -8.36 36.58
CA ASP A 325 -3.45 -7.26 37.01
C ASP A 325 -2.15 -7.33 36.22
N VAL A 326 -1.98 -6.41 35.26
CA VAL A 326 -0.79 -6.34 34.41
C VAL A 326 0.16 -5.29 34.96
N PRO A 327 1.46 -5.62 35.17
CA PRO A 327 2.48 -4.64 35.54
C PRO A 327 2.54 -3.48 34.55
N SER A 328 2.95 -2.30 35.01
CA SER A 328 3.03 -1.10 34.14
C SER A 328 3.95 -1.27 32.94
N GLU A 329 4.96 -2.13 33.04
CA GLU A 329 5.92 -2.45 31.97
C GLU A 329 5.27 -3.30 30.87
N GLU A 330 4.49 -4.32 31.22
CA GLU A 330 3.74 -5.14 30.25
C GLU A 330 2.60 -4.36 29.59
N MET A 331 2.10 -3.30 30.25
CA MET A 331 1.06 -2.43 29.71
C MET A 331 1.55 -1.60 28.51
N GLU A 332 2.87 -1.44 28.31
CA GLU A 332 3.44 -0.76 27.13
C GLU A 332 3.16 -1.53 25.83
N TYR A 333 3.06 -2.87 25.92
CA TYR A 333 2.75 -3.78 24.82
C TYR A 333 1.25 -3.99 24.60
N ALA A 334 0.39 -3.32 25.36
CA ALA A 334 -1.04 -3.38 25.12
C ALA A 334 -1.38 -2.79 23.74
N PRO A 335 -2.35 -3.37 23.01
CA PRO A 335 -2.73 -2.85 21.71
C PRO A 335 -3.44 -1.50 21.82
N ALA A 336 -3.15 -0.59 20.91
CA ALA A 336 -3.75 0.73 20.82
C ALA A 336 -5.11 0.68 20.09
N PHE A 337 -6.17 1.16 20.75
CA PHE A 337 -7.50 1.31 20.16
C PHE A 337 -7.92 2.79 20.09
N TYR A 338 -8.08 3.30 18.87
CA TYR A 338 -8.58 4.65 18.61
C TYR A 338 -10.11 4.72 18.76
N ASP A 339 -10.60 5.55 19.70
CA ASP A 339 -12.02 5.92 19.82
C ASP A 339 -12.11 7.45 19.71
N ASN A 340 -11.92 7.97 18.51
CA ASN A 340 -12.00 9.41 18.24
C ASN A 340 -13.43 9.85 17.88
N PRO A 341 -13.80 11.10 18.20
CA PRO A 341 -15.06 11.67 17.76
C PRO A 341 -15.11 11.79 16.23
N ARG A 342 -16.33 11.88 15.67
CA ARG A 342 -16.59 11.84 14.22
C ARG A 342 -15.80 12.86 13.39
N TRP A 343 -15.46 14.03 13.95
CA TRP A 343 -14.70 15.07 13.27
C TRP A 343 -13.18 14.85 13.29
N VAL A 344 -12.66 14.07 14.27
CA VAL A 344 -11.24 13.68 14.34
C VAL A 344 -10.98 12.38 13.58
N ARG A 345 -11.98 11.48 13.51
CA ARG A 345 -11.86 10.15 12.89
C ARG A 345 -11.23 10.14 11.49
N PRO A 346 -11.53 11.08 10.57
CA PRO A 346 -10.87 11.10 9.25
C PRO A 346 -9.35 11.24 9.33
N PHE A 347 -8.84 11.98 10.32
CA PHE A 347 -7.41 12.24 10.50
C PHE A 347 -6.64 11.05 11.08
N GLU A 348 -7.33 10.01 11.58
CA GLU A 348 -6.70 8.73 11.93
C GLU A 348 -6.02 8.07 10.71
N PHE A 349 -6.49 8.37 9.50
CA PHE A 349 -5.87 7.91 8.25
C PHE A 349 -4.37 8.19 8.23
N PHE A 350 -3.97 9.38 8.67
CA PHE A 350 -2.58 9.80 8.69
C PHE A 350 -1.75 9.05 9.73
N ASN A 351 -2.34 8.72 10.87
CA ASN A 351 -1.67 7.91 11.88
C ASN A 351 -1.47 6.45 11.44
N ARG A 352 -2.28 5.95 10.50
CA ARG A 352 -2.09 4.62 9.90
C ARG A 352 -0.91 4.56 8.92
N LEU A 353 -0.43 5.71 8.44
CA LEU A 353 0.75 5.80 7.57
C LEU A 353 2.07 5.70 8.34
N ILE A 354 2.01 5.77 9.67
CA ILE A 354 3.17 5.67 10.55
C ILE A 354 3.02 4.50 11.52
N THR A 355 4.10 4.18 12.22
CA THR A 355 4.10 3.14 13.24
C THR A 355 3.08 3.47 14.34
N PRO A 356 2.26 2.51 14.82
CA PRO A 356 1.23 2.79 15.80
C PRO A 356 1.80 3.33 17.12
N PRO A 357 1.00 4.10 17.88
CA PRO A 357 1.42 4.62 19.17
C PRO A 357 1.55 3.48 20.15
N LYS A 358 2.49 3.62 21.09
CA LYS A 358 2.48 2.78 22.29
C LYS A 358 1.25 3.12 23.14
N TYR A 359 0.76 2.16 23.92
CA TYR A 359 -0.50 2.31 24.65
C TYR A 359 -0.54 3.49 25.63
N MET A 360 0.61 3.84 26.24
CA MET A 360 0.72 4.99 27.15
C MET A 360 1.04 6.33 26.46
N GLU A 361 1.08 6.38 25.13
CA GLU A 361 1.28 7.62 24.39
C GLU A 361 -0.04 8.35 24.14
N ILE A 362 0.03 9.67 24.13
CA ILE A 362 -1.11 10.51 23.74
C ILE A 362 -1.37 10.36 22.24
N ASP A 363 -2.63 10.07 21.90
CA ASP A 363 -3.14 10.05 20.52
C ASP A 363 -2.94 11.42 19.85
N PRO A 364 -2.17 11.49 18.76
CA PRO A 364 -1.93 12.76 18.10
C PRO A 364 -3.04 13.19 17.12
N SER A 365 -4.01 12.32 16.81
CA SER A 365 -5.10 12.58 15.84
C SER A 365 -5.87 13.89 16.12
N PRO A 366 -6.24 14.24 17.37
CA PRO A 366 -6.97 15.46 17.64
C PRO A 366 -6.18 16.73 17.32
N PHE A 367 -4.85 16.69 17.46
CA PHE A 367 -3.99 17.83 17.15
C PHE A 367 -3.87 18.02 15.63
N ILE A 368 -3.68 16.94 14.88
CA ILE A 368 -3.74 17.00 13.42
C ILE A 368 -5.10 17.57 12.98
N ALA A 369 -6.21 17.09 13.55
CA ALA A 369 -7.55 17.54 13.16
C ALA A 369 -7.77 19.05 13.32
N ILE A 370 -6.99 19.71 14.19
CA ILE A 370 -7.03 21.16 14.41
C ILE A 370 -6.00 21.88 13.51
N PHE A 371 -4.73 21.48 13.59
CA PHE A 371 -3.64 22.22 12.95
C PHE A 371 -3.53 21.95 11.45
N PHE A 372 -3.88 20.75 10.97
CA PHE A 372 -3.81 20.42 9.54
C PHE A 372 -4.75 21.29 8.69
N PRO A 373 -6.06 21.44 9.02
CA PRO A 373 -6.92 22.36 8.29
C PRO A 373 -6.44 23.81 8.36
N ILE A 374 -5.87 24.24 9.49
CA ILE A 374 -5.34 25.60 9.64
C ILE A 374 -4.15 25.82 8.69
N PHE A 375 -3.17 24.91 8.69
CA PHE A 375 -1.99 25.04 7.81
C PHE A 375 -2.41 24.99 6.34
N PHE A 376 -3.29 24.05 5.99
CA PHE A 376 -3.83 23.96 4.63
C PHE A 376 -4.56 25.26 4.22
N GLY A 377 -5.38 25.80 5.12
CA GLY A 377 -6.13 27.03 4.91
C GLY A 377 -5.23 28.25 4.70
N VAL A 378 -4.20 28.43 5.53
CA VAL A 378 -3.23 29.53 5.41
C VAL A 378 -2.42 29.43 4.12
N ILE A 379 -2.03 28.21 3.70
CA ILE A 379 -1.25 28.01 2.48
C ILE A 379 -2.11 28.28 1.24
N VAL A 380 -3.28 27.66 1.10
CA VAL A 380 -4.10 27.86 -0.11
C VAL A 380 -4.77 29.24 -0.09
N GLY A 381 -5.47 29.57 1.00
CA GLY A 381 -6.10 30.87 1.27
C GLY A 381 -6.73 31.56 0.06
N ASP A 382 -7.66 30.91 -0.64
CA ASP A 382 -8.38 31.51 -1.77
C ASP A 382 -9.80 30.92 -1.80
N ILE A 383 -10.82 31.78 -1.87
CA ILE A 383 -12.22 31.34 -1.83
C ILE A 383 -12.57 30.49 -3.06
N GLY A 384 -12.12 30.90 -4.25
CA GLY A 384 -12.38 30.21 -5.51
C GLY A 384 -11.78 28.81 -5.51
N TYR A 385 -10.51 28.69 -5.13
CA TYR A 385 -9.86 27.38 -5.02
C TYR A 385 -10.48 26.52 -3.91
N GLY A 386 -10.82 27.13 -2.76
CA GLY A 386 -11.50 26.45 -1.67
C GLY A 386 -12.83 25.82 -2.09
N LEU A 387 -13.64 26.55 -2.86
CA LEU A 387 -14.91 26.05 -3.41
C LEU A 387 -14.71 24.94 -4.45
N CYS A 388 -13.72 25.06 -5.33
CA CYS A 388 -13.37 24.02 -6.30
C CYS A 388 -12.93 22.72 -5.61
N ILE A 389 -12.05 22.82 -4.60
CA ILE A 389 -11.58 21.66 -3.82
C ILE A 389 -12.74 21.04 -3.03
N LEU A 390 -13.63 21.87 -2.45
CA LEU A 390 -14.82 21.39 -1.73
C LEU A 390 -15.76 20.61 -2.66
N GLY A 391 -16.06 21.16 -3.84
CA GLY A 391 -16.88 20.50 -4.86
C GLY A 391 -16.28 19.17 -5.30
N PHE A 392 -14.98 19.17 -5.63
CA PHE A 392 -14.23 17.96 -5.97
C PHE A 392 -14.32 16.89 -4.88
N ALA A 393 -14.07 17.26 -3.63
CA ALA A 393 -14.06 16.32 -2.50
C ALA A 393 -15.45 15.72 -2.24
N ILE A 394 -16.52 16.50 -2.37
CA ILE A 394 -17.90 16.02 -2.23
C ILE A 394 -18.24 15.05 -3.37
N VAL A 395 -17.96 15.40 -4.63
CA VAL A 395 -18.24 14.55 -5.80
C VAL A 395 -17.51 13.22 -5.69
N MET A 396 -16.21 13.24 -5.38
CA MET A 396 -15.41 12.03 -5.24
C MET A 396 -15.89 11.13 -4.09
N LYS A 397 -16.29 11.72 -2.96
CA LYS A 397 -16.87 10.99 -1.82
C LYS A 397 -18.20 10.31 -2.18
N LEU A 398 -19.03 10.95 -2.99
CA LEU A 398 -20.33 10.40 -3.41
C LEU A 398 -20.17 9.32 -4.48
N TYR A 399 -19.19 9.45 -5.36
CA TYR A 399 -18.91 8.48 -6.43
C TYR A 399 -18.27 7.19 -5.89
N PHE A 400 -17.26 7.30 -5.03
CA PHE A 400 -16.49 6.15 -4.52
C PHE A 400 -16.95 5.68 -3.14
N LYS A 401 -18.21 5.22 -3.02
CA LYS A 401 -18.79 4.78 -1.74
C LYS A 401 -18.18 3.50 -1.14
N LYS A 402 -17.38 2.74 -1.89
CA LYS A 402 -16.81 1.48 -1.39
C LYS A 402 -15.39 1.64 -0.81
N LEU A 403 -14.68 2.70 -1.17
CA LEU A 403 -13.29 2.90 -0.75
C LEU A 403 -13.24 3.74 0.53
N GLU A 404 -13.09 3.09 1.69
CA GLU A 404 -13.05 3.77 2.99
C GLU A 404 -11.90 4.77 3.11
N TRP A 405 -10.70 4.40 2.66
CA TRP A 405 -9.53 5.28 2.69
C TRP A 405 -9.77 6.58 1.90
N LEU A 406 -10.43 6.47 0.75
CA LEU A 406 -10.74 7.61 -0.11
C LEU A 406 -11.79 8.50 0.55
N LYS A 407 -12.81 7.93 1.20
CA LYS A 407 -13.78 8.71 2.00
C LYS A 407 -13.09 9.48 3.13
N GLN A 408 -12.13 8.88 3.82
CA GLN A 408 -11.38 9.54 4.90
C GLN A 408 -10.58 10.72 4.35
N LEU A 409 -9.86 10.52 3.23
CA LEU A 409 -9.12 11.59 2.56
C LEU A 409 -10.04 12.73 2.08
N MET A 410 -11.18 12.40 1.48
CA MET A 410 -12.15 13.42 1.02
C MET A 410 -12.77 14.17 2.20
N ASN A 411 -13.02 13.52 3.34
CA ASN A 411 -13.48 14.22 4.55
C ASN A 411 -12.43 15.20 5.07
N ILE A 412 -11.14 14.82 5.05
CA ILE A 412 -10.05 15.74 5.41
C ILE A 412 -10.06 16.96 4.48
N LEU A 413 -10.14 16.74 3.15
CA LEU A 413 -10.21 17.85 2.19
C LEU A 413 -11.43 18.74 2.40
N ILE A 414 -12.62 18.18 2.68
CA ILE A 414 -13.82 18.98 2.98
C ILE A 414 -13.59 19.91 4.18
N ILE A 415 -13.03 19.37 5.28
CA ILE A 415 -12.72 20.16 6.48
C ILE A 415 -11.69 21.24 6.17
N SER A 416 -10.64 20.89 5.41
CA SER A 416 -9.59 21.82 5.01
C SER A 416 -10.09 22.90 4.06
N SER A 417 -11.01 22.61 3.14
CA SER A 417 -11.61 23.58 2.22
C SER A 417 -12.39 24.66 2.96
N ILE A 418 -13.08 24.31 4.05
CA ILE A 418 -13.78 25.30 4.90
C ILE A 418 -12.75 26.29 5.49
N SER A 419 -11.61 25.79 5.95
CA SER A 419 -10.51 26.63 6.44
C SER A 419 -9.92 27.49 5.32
N THR A 420 -9.72 26.94 4.12
CA THR A 420 -9.25 27.70 2.94
C THR A 420 -10.19 28.84 2.57
N ILE A 421 -11.50 28.61 2.57
CA ILE A 421 -12.50 29.66 2.28
C ILE A 421 -12.44 30.75 3.36
N PHE A 422 -12.31 30.36 4.64
CA PHE A 422 -12.18 31.30 5.74
C PHE A 422 -10.94 32.19 5.60
N PHE A 423 -9.76 31.61 5.35
CA PHE A 423 -8.53 32.38 5.14
C PHE A 423 -8.55 33.18 3.83
N GLY A 424 -9.15 32.66 2.76
CA GLY A 424 -9.36 33.42 1.52
C GLY A 424 -10.23 34.65 1.73
N PHE A 425 -11.24 34.58 2.61
CA PHE A 425 -12.01 35.76 3.01
C PHE A 425 -11.18 36.75 3.83
N LEU A 426 -10.33 36.27 4.74
CA LEU A 426 -9.42 37.15 5.49
C LEU A 426 -8.43 37.89 4.57
N TYR A 427 -7.91 37.19 3.56
CA TYR A 427 -6.99 37.76 2.58
C TYR A 427 -7.68 38.57 1.48
N GLY A 428 -8.99 38.38 1.30
CA GLY A 428 -9.77 39.04 0.25
C GLY A 428 -9.58 38.43 -1.15
N GLU A 429 -9.17 37.17 -1.25
CA GLU A 429 -8.74 36.55 -2.51
C GLU A 429 -9.80 35.57 -3.07
N PHE A 430 -10.07 35.73 -4.36
CA PHE A 430 -10.94 34.86 -5.14
C PHE A 430 -10.33 34.72 -6.53
N PHE A 431 -9.80 33.53 -6.85
CA PHE A 431 -8.96 33.31 -8.03
C PHE A 431 -7.83 34.36 -8.13
N GLY A 432 -7.12 34.60 -7.03
CA GLY A 432 -6.17 35.69 -6.89
C GLY A 432 -6.85 37.03 -6.63
N ASN A 433 -6.48 38.06 -7.40
CA ASN A 433 -6.99 39.43 -7.27
C ASN A 433 -8.33 39.68 -7.99
N PHE A 434 -8.90 38.69 -8.68
CA PHE A 434 -10.13 38.87 -9.45
C PHE A 434 -11.31 39.35 -8.60
N GLY A 435 -11.43 38.85 -7.36
CA GLY A 435 -12.45 39.31 -6.41
C GLY A 435 -12.31 40.79 -6.00
N GLU A 436 -11.08 41.30 -5.94
CA GLU A 436 -10.77 42.69 -5.63
C GLU A 436 -11.03 43.60 -6.85
N GLU A 437 -10.61 43.17 -8.05
CA GLU A 437 -10.87 43.90 -9.31
C GLU A 437 -12.37 44.07 -9.59
N MET A 438 -13.18 43.08 -9.22
CA MET A 438 -14.65 43.13 -9.36
C MET A 438 -15.34 43.87 -8.21
N GLY A 439 -14.60 44.28 -7.17
CA GLY A 439 -15.14 44.97 -5.99
C GLY A 439 -16.00 44.09 -5.08
N TRP A 440 -15.87 42.76 -5.16
CA TRP A 440 -16.65 41.81 -4.35
C TRP A 440 -16.03 41.57 -2.98
N LEU A 441 -14.71 41.65 -2.91
CA LEU A 441 -13.93 41.30 -1.73
C LEU A 441 -12.84 42.34 -1.52
N HIS A 442 -12.58 42.65 -0.25
CA HIS A 442 -11.46 43.49 0.15
C HIS A 442 -10.69 42.80 1.27
N PRO A 443 -9.34 42.86 1.28
CA PRO A 443 -8.54 42.28 2.33
C PRO A 443 -8.92 42.89 3.69
N VAL A 444 -9.10 42.03 4.70
CA VAL A 444 -9.47 42.49 6.04
C VAL A 444 -8.28 43.22 6.66
N THR A 445 -8.53 44.40 7.23
CA THR A 445 -7.54 45.13 8.02
C THR A 445 -7.63 44.75 9.48
N ILE A 446 -6.58 44.14 10.03
CA ILE A 446 -6.51 43.78 11.45
C ILE A 446 -5.31 44.50 12.07
N GLY A 447 -5.57 45.34 13.08
CA GLY A 447 -4.51 46.04 13.81
C GLY A 447 -3.68 47.04 12.98
N GLY A 448 -4.24 47.56 11.88
CA GLY A 448 -3.55 48.49 10.97
C GLY A 448 -2.77 47.84 9.83
N VAL A 449 -2.77 46.50 9.73
CA VAL A 449 -2.16 45.76 8.61
C VAL A 449 -3.27 45.25 7.68
N THR A 450 -3.19 45.59 6.39
CA THR A 450 -4.00 44.97 5.32
C THR A 450 -3.52 43.54 5.13
N LEU A 451 -4.41 42.55 5.27
CA LEU A 451 -4.07 41.14 5.07
C LEU A 451 -3.95 40.75 3.59
N ASN A 452 -3.47 41.64 2.73
CA ASN A 452 -3.07 41.27 1.39
C ASN A 452 -1.74 40.51 1.48
N ARG A 453 -1.71 39.23 1.05
CA ARG A 453 -0.53 38.37 1.22
C ARG A 453 0.72 38.95 0.55
N ILE A 454 0.58 39.68 -0.56
CA ILE A 454 1.71 40.30 -1.28
C ILE A 454 2.36 41.40 -0.44
N GLU A 455 1.54 42.30 0.09
CA GLU A 455 2.00 43.44 0.90
C GLU A 455 2.45 43.00 2.30
N ALA A 456 1.81 41.95 2.84
CA ALA A 456 2.02 41.45 4.18
C ALA A 456 2.98 40.24 4.26
N MET A 457 3.95 40.12 3.35
CA MET A 457 4.89 38.98 3.33
C MET A 457 5.65 38.80 4.65
N ILE A 458 6.19 39.89 5.21
CA ILE A 458 6.92 39.86 6.50
C ILE A 458 5.99 39.51 7.67
N PRO A 459 4.82 40.17 7.84
CA PRO A 459 3.82 39.75 8.82
C PRO A 459 3.41 38.28 8.72
N LEU A 460 3.22 37.74 7.50
CA LEU A 460 2.85 36.34 7.27
C LEU A 460 4.00 35.38 7.64
N LEU A 461 5.26 35.77 7.39
CA LEU A 461 6.43 35.03 7.85
C LEU A 461 6.48 34.97 9.38
N ILE A 462 6.30 36.11 10.06
CA ILE A 462 6.27 36.18 11.52
C ILE A 462 5.13 35.32 12.06
N PHE A 463 3.92 35.43 11.49
CA PHE A 463 2.78 34.60 11.85
C PHE A 463 3.08 33.10 11.70
N SER A 464 3.70 32.70 10.59
CA SER A 464 4.08 31.30 10.36
C SER A 464 5.09 30.79 11.38
N ILE A 465 6.09 31.61 11.73
CA ILE A 465 7.09 31.27 12.76
C ILE A 465 6.43 31.17 14.14
N VAL A 466 5.55 32.11 14.51
CA VAL A 466 4.81 32.08 15.78
C VAL A 466 3.94 30.83 15.87
N LEU A 467 3.25 30.47 14.80
CA LEU A 467 2.47 29.25 14.70
C LEU A 467 3.36 27.99 14.84
N GLY A 468 4.58 28.01 14.28
CA GLY A 468 5.58 26.96 14.49
C GLY A 468 6.06 26.85 15.93
N ILE A 469 6.36 27.98 16.59
CA ILE A 469 6.72 28.04 18.02
C ILE A 469 5.60 27.44 18.87
N LEU A 470 4.35 27.84 18.62
CA LEU A 470 3.19 27.34 19.35
C LEU A 470 3.04 25.83 19.16
N HIS A 471 3.07 25.35 17.92
CA HIS A 471 2.88 23.93 17.61
C HIS A 471 3.98 23.05 18.21
N VAL A 472 5.26 23.45 18.07
CA VAL A 472 6.40 22.74 18.68
C VAL A 472 6.33 22.76 20.21
N SER A 473 5.93 23.89 20.81
CA SER A 473 5.76 24.01 22.26
C SER A 473 4.66 23.09 22.80
N ILE A 474 3.54 22.97 22.09
CA ILE A 474 2.49 22.00 22.40
C ILE A 474 3.04 20.57 22.32
N GLY A 475 3.83 20.25 21.28
CA GLY A 475 4.45 18.93 21.12
C GLY A 475 5.37 18.57 22.28
N LEU A 476 6.21 19.51 22.73
CA LEU A 476 7.05 19.32 23.92
C LEU A 476 6.22 19.18 25.20
N GLY A 477 5.12 19.93 25.34
CA GLY A 477 4.18 19.81 26.45
C GLY A 477 3.52 18.43 26.52
N ILE A 478 3.11 17.86 25.38
CA ILE A 478 2.61 16.49 25.29
C ILE A 478 3.72 15.50 25.66
N GLY A 479 4.96 15.74 25.23
CA GLY A 479 6.12 14.93 25.61
C GLY A 479 6.35 14.92 27.13
N MET A 480 6.17 16.05 27.80
CA MET A 480 6.22 16.12 29.26
C MET A 480 5.08 15.31 29.92
N LEU A 481 3.87 15.35 29.36
CA LEU A 481 2.75 14.54 29.87
C LEU A 481 3.01 13.04 29.69
N ASN A 482 3.52 12.61 28.53
CA ASN A 482 3.92 11.21 28.29
C ASN A 482 4.99 10.76 29.31
N ALA A 483 6.02 11.59 29.54
CA ALA A 483 7.07 11.29 30.52
C ALA A 483 6.53 11.19 31.96
N TYR A 484 5.55 12.03 32.30
CA TYR A 484 4.85 11.97 33.59
C TYR A 484 4.07 10.66 33.74
N TYR A 485 3.31 10.24 32.73
CA TYR A 485 2.56 8.97 32.75
C TYR A 485 3.48 7.75 32.84
N ARG A 486 4.62 7.77 32.14
CA ARG A 486 5.66 6.72 32.23
C ARG A 486 6.54 6.81 33.48
N LYS A 487 6.27 7.78 34.39
CA LYS A 487 7.05 8.04 35.63
C LYS A 487 8.55 8.27 35.40
N SER A 488 8.96 8.69 34.20
CA SER A 488 10.37 8.93 33.87
C SER A 488 10.77 10.37 34.17
N LYS A 489 11.49 10.56 35.28
CA LYS A 489 12.00 11.89 35.70
C LYS A 489 13.00 12.49 34.69
N LYS A 490 13.81 11.64 34.02
CA LYS A 490 14.83 12.10 33.07
C LYS A 490 14.20 12.71 31.82
N HIS A 491 13.27 12.00 31.17
CA HIS A 491 12.58 12.51 29.98
C HIS A 491 11.72 13.74 30.30
N PHE A 492 11.15 13.81 31.50
CA PHE A 492 10.41 15.00 31.93
C PHE A 492 11.32 16.23 32.03
N CYS A 493 12.47 16.12 32.71
CA CYS A 493 13.46 17.19 32.81
C CYS A 493 14.00 17.59 31.43
N GLU A 494 14.26 16.62 30.56
CA GLU A 494 14.74 16.86 29.20
C GLU A 494 13.77 17.76 28.41
N LYS A 495 12.48 17.41 28.35
CA LYS A 495 11.46 18.17 27.61
C LYS A 495 11.16 19.52 28.26
N CYS A 496 11.18 19.60 29.59
CA CYS A 496 11.06 20.87 30.32
C CYS A 496 12.24 21.81 30.04
N GLY A 497 13.47 21.28 30.05
CA GLY A 497 14.68 22.02 29.72
C GLY A 497 14.66 22.53 28.28
N MET A 498 14.21 21.71 27.33
CA MET A 498 14.06 22.14 25.93
C MET A 498 13.06 23.28 25.78
N LEU A 499 11.90 23.18 26.43
CA LEU A 499 10.88 24.23 26.37
C LEU A 499 11.40 25.55 26.96
N ALA A 500 12.06 25.50 28.12
CA ALA A 500 12.67 26.66 28.74
C ALA A 500 13.78 27.28 27.87
N MET A 501 14.62 26.46 27.23
CA MET A 501 15.63 26.92 26.27
C MET A 501 14.99 27.65 25.08
N ILE A 502 13.91 27.11 24.51
CA ILE A 502 13.19 27.73 23.40
C ILE A 502 12.65 29.10 23.82
N ILE A 503 12.00 29.19 24.99
CA ILE A 503 11.48 30.45 25.54
C ILE A 503 12.60 31.46 25.73
N GLY A 504 13.74 31.04 26.31
CA GLY A 504 14.90 31.89 26.51
C GLY A 504 15.47 32.43 25.20
N ILE A 505 15.62 31.58 24.18
CA ILE A 505 16.10 31.98 22.85
C ILE A 505 15.13 32.96 22.20
N ILE A 506 13.81 32.71 22.26
CA ILE A 506 12.79 33.60 21.69
C ILE A 506 12.82 34.97 22.38
N LEU A 507 12.93 35.01 23.71
CA LEU A 507 13.06 36.28 24.44
C LEU A 507 14.27 37.09 23.98
N LEU A 508 15.42 36.44 23.77
CA LEU A 508 16.59 37.12 23.22
C LEU A 508 16.33 37.66 21.82
N VAL A 509 15.76 36.85 20.92
CA VAL A 509 15.44 37.28 19.55
C VAL A 509 14.49 38.48 19.55
N LEU A 510 13.47 38.49 20.41
CA LEU A 510 12.51 39.60 20.51
C LEU A 510 13.15 40.89 21.04
N VAL A 511 14.10 40.78 21.98
CA VAL A 511 14.85 41.93 22.48
C VAL A 511 15.81 42.47 21.41
N PHE A 512 16.55 41.60 20.72
CA PHE A 512 17.46 42.00 19.65
C PHE A 512 16.73 42.58 18.43
N ALA A 513 15.49 42.15 18.18
CA ALA A 513 14.62 42.70 17.15
C ALA A 513 13.91 44.00 17.58
N GLU A 514 14.23 44.55 18.75
CA GLU A 514 13.65 45.78 19.31
C GLU A 514 12.12 45.74 19.51
N LEU A 515 11.53 44.53 19.57
CA LEU A 515 10.08 44.32 19.76
C LEU A 515 9.66 44.42 21.24
N ILE A 516 10.58 44.20 22.17
CA ILE A 516 10.35 44.15 23.62
C ILE A 516 11.46 44.95 24.33
N PRO A 517 11.18 45.61 25.48
CA PRO A 517 12.18 46.39 26.21
C PRO A 517 13.46 45.61 26.54
N GLY A 518 14.62 46.28 26.46
CA GLY A 518 15.93 45.68 26.76
C GLY A 518 16.09 45.10 28.18
N ALA A 519 15.20 45.46 29.11
CA ALA A 519 15.13 44.86 30.45
C ALA A 519 14.93 43.33 30.43
N PHE A 520 14.31 42.79 29.38
CA PHE A 520 14.08 41.36 29.23
C PHE A 520 15.32 40.58 28.75
N LEU A 521 16.41 41.26 28.37
CA LEU A 521 17.67 40.61 27.97
C LEU A 521 18.23 39.73 29.09
N LEU A 522 18.29 40.27 30.32
CA LEU A 522 18.77 39.55 31.49
C LEU A 522 17.88 38.36 31.83
N ALA A 523 16.56 38.51 31.66
CA ALA A 523 15.61 37.43 31.86
C ALA A 523 15.83 36.28 30.85
N GLY A 524 16.01 36.59 29.56
CA GLY A 524 16.30 35.60 28.52
C GLY A 524 17.60 34.84 28.80
N ILE A 525 18.69 35.55 29.13
CA ILE A 525 19.98 34.95 29.47
C ILE A 525 19.84 34.06 30.71
N PHE A 526 19.15 34.53 31.75
CA PHE A 526 18.93 33.77 32.98
C PHE A 526 18.16 32.47 32.72
N VAL A 527 17.08 32.53 31.92
CA VAL A 527 16.30 31.34 31.55
C VAL A 527 17.15 30.31 30.81
N ILE A 528 18.00 30.74 29.87
CA ILE A 528 18.91 29.85 29.15
C ILE A 528 19.92 29.20 30.09
N ILE A 529 20.55 29.99 30.97
CA ILE A 529 21.53 29.48 31.94
C ILE A 529 20.87 28.49 32.91
N ALA A 530 19.64 28.77 33.35
CA ALA A 530 18.89 27.87 34.24
C ALA A 530 18.41 26.59 33.53
N ALA A 531 18.07 26.67 32.25
CA ALA A 531 17.55 25.53 31.47
C ALA A 531 18.65 24.54 31.06
N LEU A 532 19.88 25.02 30.86
CA LEU A 532 21.01 24.20 30.39
C LEU A 532 21.33 23.03 31.36
N PRO A 533 21.48 23.20 32.69
CA PRO A 533 21.70 22.09 33.60
C PRO A 533 20.55 21.06 33.64
N VAL A 534 19.30 21.53 33.56
CA VAL A 534 18.10 20.68 33.57
C VAL A 534 18.07 19.78 32.33
N LEU A 535 18.43 20.35 31.19
CA LEU A 535 18.49 19.65 29.91
C LEU A 535 19.66 18.66 29.86
N LEU A 536 20.84 19.04 30.35
CA LEU A 536 22.00 18.13 30.46
C LEU A 536 21.72 16.96 31.42
N TYR A 537 20.98 17.20 32.50
CA TYR A 537 20.58 16.13 33.42
C TYR A 537 19.59 15.15 32.77
N GLY A 538 18.61 15.65 32.01
CA GLY A 538 17.58 14.83 31.39
C GLY A 538 18.06 14.05 30.15
N GLY A 539 18.65 14.76 29.18
CA GLY A 539 19.01 14.22 27.86
C GLY A 539 20.51 14.15 27.57
N GLY A 540 21.37 14.56 28.50
CA GLY A 540 22.82 14.60 28.29
C GLY A 540 23.24 15.48 27.10
N VAL A 541 24.35 15.12 26.46
CA VAL A 541 24.86 15.83 25.27
C VAL A 541 23.89 15.72 24.08
N ARG A 542 23.15 14.62 23.98
CA ARG A 542 22.14 14.42 22.93
C ARG A 542 21.01 15.45 23.04
N GLY A 543 20.52 15.70 24.24
CA GLY A 543 19.49 16.73 24.48
C GLY A 543 19.96 18.13 24.06
N ALA A 544 21.24 18.45 24.24
CA ALA A 544 21.81 19.74 23.81
C ALA A 544 21.86 19.86 22.28
N ILE A 545 22.20 18.78 21.57
CA ILE A 545 22.18 18.73 20.10
C ILE A 545 20.73 18.84 19.58
N GLU A 546 19.74 18.27 20.29
CA GLU A 546 18.33 18.33 19.91
C GLU A 546 17.76 19.76 19.89
N ILE A 547 18.35 20.71 20.64
CA ILE A 547 17.95 22.13 20.61
C ILE A 547 18.18 22.71 19.21
N ALA A 548 19.34 22.48 18.60
CA ALA A 548 19.65 22.97 17.26
C ALA A 548 18.67 22.39 16.23
N GLY A 549 18.35 21.10 16.34
CA GLY A 549 17.31 20.46 15.51
C GLY A 549 15.92 21.06 15.76
N THR A 550 15.58 21.41 17.01
CA THR A 550 14.29 22.02 17.35
C THR A 550 14.16 23.45 16.84
N MET A 551 15.24 24.24 16.84
CA MET A 551 15.28 25.54 16.17
C MET A 551 15.07 25.40 14.65
N GLY A 552 15.74 24.42 14.02
CA GLY A 552 15.51 24.10 12.61
C GLY A 552 14.05 23.69 12.31
N ASN A 553 13.42 22.94 13.22
CA ASN A 553 12.01 22.58 13.12
C ASN A 553 11.08 23.80 13.22
N ILE A 554 11.38 24.79 14.06
CA ILE A 554 10.57 26.03 14.15
C ILE A 554 10.73 26.85 12.86
N LEU A 555 11.97 27.00 12.36
CA LEU A 555 12.24 27.76 11.15
C LEU A 555 11.62 27.12 9.90
N SER A 556 11.40 25.80 9.89
CA SER A 556 10.78 25.12 8.75
C SER A 556 9.32 25.55 8.51
N TYR A 557 8.65 26.14 9.50
CA TYR A 557 7.30 26.72 9.35
C TYR A 557 7.27 27.94 8.44
N ALA A 558 8.41 28.60 8.16
CA ALA A 558 8.51 29.62 7.12
C ALA A 558 8.04 29.11 5.75
N ARG A 559 8.05 27.78 5.54
CA ARG A 559 7.49 27.12 4.35
C ARG A 559 6.00 27.39 4.16
N ILE A 560 5.21 27.54 5.23
CA ILE A 560 3.78 27.87 5.15
C ILE A 560 3.59 29.16 4.36
N MET A 561 4.31 30.22 4.76
CA MET A 561 4.32 31.50 4.04
C MET A 561 4.84 31.34 2.62
N ALA A 562 5.99 30.68 2.41
CA ALA A 562 6.59 30.56 1.08
C ALA A 562 5.67 29.86 0.05
N LEU A 563 4.99 28.79 0.46
CA LEU A 563 4.04 28.07 -0.38
C LEU A 563 2.77 28.87 -0.65
N GLY A 564 2.26 29.58 0.37
CA GLY A 564 1.08 30.43 0.18
C GLY A 564 1.36 31.57 -0.79
N MET A 565 2.50 32.24 -0.62
CA MET A 565 2.98 33.28 -1.54
C MET A 565 3.11 32.77 -2.97
N ALA A 566 3.73 31.59 -3.17
CA ALA A 566 3.87 31.00 -4.50
C ALA A 566 2.51 30.74 -5.17
N SER A 567 1.50 30.30 -4.41
CA SER A 567 0.15 30.07 -4.93
C SER A 567 -0.54 31.38 -5.35
N VAL A 568 -0.38 32.47 -4.57
CA VAL A 568 -0.92 33.79 -4.95
C VAL A 568 -0.26 34.31 -6.21
N ILE A 569 1.07 34.30 -6.23
CA ILE A 569 1.84 34.83 -7.36
C ILE A 569 1.45 34.10 -8.65
N LEU A 570 1.28 32.78 -8.60
CA LEU A 570 0.82 32.01 -9.75
C LEU A 570 -0.61 32.40 -10.18
N ALA A 571 -1.51 32.69 -9.23
CA ALA A 571 -2.86 33.16 -9.53
C ALA A 571 -2.86 34.54 -10.21
N LEU A 572 -2.02 35.46 -9.75
CA LEU A 572 -1.87 36.79 -10.34
C LEU A 572 -1.30 36.71 -11.75
N VAL A 573 -0.25 35.91 -11.94
CA VAL A 573 0.34 35.68 -13.27
C VAL A 573 -0.70 35.07 -14.22
N ALA A 574 -1.58 34.20 -13.72
CA ALA A 574 -2.69 33.68 -14.54
C ALA A 574 -3.63 34.78 -15.01
N ASN A 575 -4.02 35.69 -14.12
CA ASN A 575 -4.91 36.82 -14.43
C ASN A 575 -4.24 37.83 -15.37
N GLU A 576 -3.00 38.20 -15.09
CA GLU A 576 -2.23 39.15 -15.92
C GLU A 576 -2.01 38.62 -17.34
N LEU A 577 -1.59 37.36 -17.49
CA LEU A 577 -1.41 36.76 -18.81
C LEU A 577 -2.73 36.61 -19.56
N ALA A 578 -3.82 36.31 -18.86
CA ALA A 578 -5.14 36.24 -19.47
C ALA A 578 -5.60 37.60 -20.01
N GLY A 579 -5.34 38.68 -19.27
CA GLY A 579 -5.67 40.05 -19.69
C GLY A 579 -4.72 40.61 -20.76
N ALA A 580 -3.46 40.18 -20.79
CA ALA A 580 -2.46 40.65 -21.74
C ALA A 580 -2.62 40.07 -23.16
N VAL A 581 -3.24 38.90 -23.28
CA VAL A 581 -3.48 38.27 -24.57
C VAL A 581 -4.69 38.95 -25.24
N GLY A 582 -4.43 39.74 -26.28
CA GLY A 582 -5.48 40.49 -27.01
C GLY A 582 -6.58 39.64 -27.66
N ILE A 583 -6.49 38.31 -27.61
CA ILE A 583 -7.53 37.36 -28.01
C ILE A 583 -8.16 36.75 -26.76
N VAL A 584 -9.40 37.14 -26.45
CA VAL A 584 -10.14 36.71 -25.25
C VAL A 584 -10.18 35.19 -25.08
N ALA A 585 -10.42 34.44 -26.16
CA ALA A 585 -10.49 32.97 -26.09
C ALA A 585 -9.16 32.33 -25.66
N VAL A 586 -8.02 32.87 -26.11
CA VAL A 586 -6.68 32.37 -25.76
C VAL A 586 -6.33 32.79 -24.34
N GLY A 587 -6.67 34.02 -23.94
CA GLY A 587 -6.48 34.49 -22.55
C GLY A 587 -7.26 33.63 -21.55
N VAL A 588 -8.54 33.33 -21.82
CA VAL A 588 -9.37 32.45 -20.98
C VAL A 588 -8.80 31.04 -20.90
N LEU A 589 -8.31 30.47 -22.02
CA LEU A 589 -7.69 29.15 -22.02
C LEU A 589 -6.44 29.10 -21.12
N ILE A 590 -5.59 30.13 -21.19
CA ILE A 590 -4.39 30.25 -20.35
C ILE A 590 -4.78 30.39 -18.87
N ALA A 591 -5.76 31.23 -18.56
CA ALA A 591 -6.28 31.40 -17.20
C ALA A 591 -6.76 30.05 -16.63
N VAL A 592 -7.61 29.34 -17.38
CA VAL A 592 -8.16 28.04 -16.96
C VAL A 592 -7.03 27.04 -16.71
N LEU A 593 -6.02 27.00 -17.59
CA LEU A 593 -4.88 26.09 -17.44
C LEU A 593 -4.07 26.40 -16.17
N LEU A 594 -3.72 27.67 -15.95
CA LEU A 594 -2.89 28.08 -14.81
C LEU A 594 -3.65 28.00 -13.48
N HIS A 595 -4.92 28.37 -13.43
CA HIS A 595 -5.76 28.17 -12.24
C HIS A 595 -5.98 26.68 -11.97
N SER A 596 -6.19 25.85 -12.99
CA SER A 596 -6.30 24.39 -12.80
C SER A 596 -5.01 23.81 -12.23
N LEU A 597 -3.85 24.23 -12.75
CA LEU A 597 -2.54 23.86 -12.20
C LEU A 597 -2.42 24.30 -10.73
N ASN A 598 -2.81 25.54 -10.41
CA ASN A 598 -2.73 26.06 -9.05
C ASN A 598 -3.68 25.32 -8.10
N ILE A 599 -4.88 24.91 -8.54
CA ILE A 599 -5.79 24.08 -7.75
C ILE A 599 -5.18 22.70 -7.47
N ILE A 600 -4.58 22.06 -8.48
CA ILE A 600 -3.91 20.76 -8.31
C ILE A 600 -2.75 20.90 -7.31
N LEU A 601 -1.88 21.89 -7.51
CA LEU A 601 -0.78 22.17 -6.59
C LEU A 601 -1.28 22.52 -5.19
N GLY A 602 -2.35 23.31 -5.08
CA GLY A 602 -3.02 23.70 -3.85
C GLY A 602 -3.71 22.55 -3.11
N MET A 603 -4.02 21.45 -3.79
CA MET A 603 -4.51 20.23 -3.14
C MET A 603 -3.37 19.36 -2.60
N PHE A 604 -2.30 19.17 -3.39
CA PHE A 604 -1.22 18.25 -3.04
C PHE A 604 -0.11 18.87 -2.18
N SER A 605 0.43 20.02 -2.60
CA SER A 605 1.59 20.65 -1.95
C SER A 605 1.30 21.02 -0.50
N PRO A 606 0.18 21.71 -0.16
CA PRO A 606 -0.16 22.03 1.22
C PRO A 606 -0.41 20.78 2.06
N SER A 607 -1.02 19.74 1.50
CA SER A 607 -1.26 18.47 2.21
C SER A 607 0.05 17.79 2.60
N ILE A 608 1.00 17.67 1.66
CA ILE A 608 2.31 17.03 1.90
C ILE A 608 3.13 17.85 2.90
N HIS A 609 3.18 19.17 2.73
CA HIS A 609 3.97 20.01 3.63
C HIS A 609 3.36 20.14 5.02
N SER A 610 2.03 20.23 5.12
CA SER A 610 1.35 20.17 6.42
C SER A 610 1.59 18.83 7.09
N MET A 611 1.54 17.72 6.35
CA MET A 611 1.88 16.40 6.90
C MET A 611 3.30 16.36 7.44
N ARG A 612 4.27 16.89 6.68
CA ARG A 612 5.66 16.97 7.12
C ARG A 612 5.78 17.69 8.47
N LEU A 613 5.16 18.87 8.59
CA LEU A 613 5.12 19.66 9.83
C LEU A 613 4.57 18.87 11.03
N HIS A 614 3.63 17.96 10.81
CA HIS A 614 3.13 17.09 11.88
C HIS A 614 4.09 15.95 12.19
N LEU A 615 4.61 15.24 11.18
CA LEU A 615 5.44 14.04 11.40
C LEU A 615 6.85 14.35 11.89
N VAL A 616 7.51 15.35 11.30
CA VAL A 616 8.93 15.63 11.57
C VAL A 616 9.07 16.68 12.67
N GLU A 617 8.28 17.76 12.61
CA GLU A 617 8.43 18.88 13.54
C GLU A 617 7.63 18.70 14.85
N PHE A 618 6.46 18.06 14.81
CA PHE A 618 5.58 17.89 15.98
C PHE A 618 5.68 16.51 16.65
N TYR A 619 5.50 15.41 15.90
CA TYR A 619 5.47 14.05 16.45
C TYR A 619 6.82 13.66 17.06
N SER A 620 7.93 14.08 16.45
CA SER A 620 9.28 13.84 16.99
C SER A 620 9.49 14.36 18.43
N LYS A 621 8.61 15.24 18.93
CA LYS A 621 8.71 15.80 20.28
C LYS A 621 8.14 14.87 21.36
N PHE A 622 7.21 13.98 21.03
CA PHE A 622 6.49 13.18 22.02
C PHE A 622 6.11 11.76 21.61
N TYR A 623 6.18 11.42 20.32
CA TYR A 623 5.71 10.17 19.74
C TYR A 623 6.90 9.26 19.41
N GLU A 624 7.04 8.14 20.13
CA GLU A 624 8.07 7.13 19.84
C GLU A 624 7.56 6.11 18.83
N GLY A 625 6.26 5.78 18.90
CA GLY A 625 5.65 4.72 18.11
C GLY A 625 6.19 3.33 18.48
N GLY A 626 5.89 2.34 17.63
CA GLY A 626 6.31 0.94 17.84
C GLY A 626 5.30 0.08 18.61
N GLY A 627 4.09 0.59 18.83
CA GLY A 627 3.00 -0.18 19.42
C GLY A 627 2.28 -1.08 18.43
N GLU A 628 1.36 -1.89 18.94
CA GLU A 628 0.49 -2.75 18.16
C GLU A 628 -0.92 -2.15 18.05
N LEU A 629 -1.60 -2.27 16.90
CA LEU A 629 -2.98 -1.84 16.77
C LEU A 629 -3.95 -2.91 17.28
N TYR A 630 -5.01 -2.47 17.92
CA TYR A 630 -6.10 -3.34 18.33
C TYR A 630 -6.80 -3.98 17.13
N ARG A 631 -6.62 -5.30 16.99
CA ARG A 631 -7.32 -6.19 16.06
C ARG A 631 -8.21 -7.15 16.84
N PRO A 632 -9.52 -6.90 16.93
CA PRO A 632 -10.42 -7.82 17.60
C PRO A 632 -10.54 -9.14 16.82
N PHE A 633 -10.57 -10.25 17.55
CA PHE A 633 -11.00 -11.55 17.07
C PHE A 633 -12.53 -11.57 16.96
N GLY A 634 -13.02 -11.50 15.73
CA GLY A 634 -14.44 -11.55 15.40
C GLY A 634 -14.72 -11.06 13.99
N ARG A 635 -15.98 -11.13 13.56
CA ARG A 635 -16.39 -10.61 12.24
C ARG A 635 -16.14 -9.10 12.20
N GLU A 636 -15.39 -8.64 11.19
CA GLU A 636 -15.41 -7.22 10.81
C GLU A 636 -16.86 -6.87 10.46
N LYS A 637 -17.54 -6.19 11.39
CA LYS A 637 -18.82 -5.57 11.07
C LYS A 637 -18.49 -4.47 10.06
N GLU A 638 -18.75 -4.74 8.78
CA GLU A 638 -18.80 -3.70 7.75
C GLU A 638 -19.72 -2.58 8.28
N THR A 639 -19.15 -1.47 8.71
CA THR A 639 -19.88 -0.28 9.19
C THR A 639 -19.86 0.84 8.17
#